data_AF-A0A815MPX3-F1
#
_entry.id   AF-A0A815MPX3-F1
#
_cell.length_a   1.000
_cell.length_b   1.000
_cell.length_c   1.000
_cell.angle_alpha   90.00
_cell.angle_beta   90.00
_cell.angle_gamma   90.00
#
_symmetry.space_group_name_H-M   'P 1'
#
loop_
_entity.id
_entity.type
_entity.pdbx_description
1 polymer ?
#
loop_
_entity_poly.entity_id
_entity_poly.type
_entity_poly.pdbx_seq_one_letter_code
_entity_poly.pdbx_strand_id
1 'polypeptide(L)'
;MTGLYGDKYNDKFQNDTINGQDTYTDSWVDSARQVSDVSIFSDGRTKQGDWIIDKRSGRSNYTWQDGTFYEGDWVNGKRHGFGTALYTDGSNYTGGWINDKRSGSGIMTSADGEKYNGSWSEGKRLGQGIFFWLDGDKYTGDWVDGQRSGVGRMDYADGRIYTGMFMNNSRTGQGFMTWINGNRYEGEWTNGKRNGSGTNTYTDNSIYTGDWFNDQRSGHGTFTWADGKKYDGDWIHDKISGQGSMMWVDGGWYEGNYVDGKRNGTGTHNYTDGSIYTGDWINDKRSGKGIYTWPNQRTYEGDWLDDKMSDRGVLIFPDSSRYEGVLVDGKRNGSGTNNYTDGSIYTGDWINDQRSGRGKLTWADKKTYDGDWVLDKIFGQGKLIWPDGVTYEGNFLNGTRHGSGTQNYSDGSIYSGGWINNKRSGRGIVSWADGRRYEGDWIADKTSNKSVLTWPDRSRYEGDWIDGKRNGSGTHNYSDGSMYTGGWVNDKRSGQGLMSWSDGSRYEGGWLDGKRNGNGAYNYSDGSIYIGSWINDKRSGRGLITWSNRKIYQGDWIDDNISGRGIMTFANGDRYIGHWVNEKRNGSGTQHYIDGSVYTGSWMNDQRSGRGLMTWADGKKFDGDWIQDMISGRGNMRWSDKSRYEGDFIDGKRHGSGTHNYSDGGTYTGGWIKDKRSGRGFMVWADGRTYEGGWADGKQNGFGTYKDTDGNIYTGGWINNQRSGSGVMVWSDIEKYDGNWVGDQRNGIGRMKYADGRIYAGEFMNSKRMGHGQMTWSEGDKYEGDWVDGRRNGSGTYNYNDGSTYTGSWINDKRLGRGTFVWADGKKYDGDWIHDRISGRGTIAWVDGSRYEGNCVDGKRNGTGTHNYSDGSIYAGGWINDKRSGRGVLTSFNGEKYGGNWADDKRNGSGTLQYADGRTYTGGWMNDRKSGRGVFIWPNGDNYDGHWVDSKMHGLGTMQYADSRIYTGGWLNGGKSGRGIMSWSDDRKCDGDWIDDKAVCDGT
;
A
#
# COMPACT_ATOMS: atom_id res chain seq x y z
N MET A 1 -28.40 -12.50 86.99
CA MET A 1 -27.84 -13.40 85.96
C MET A 1 -27.57 -12.52 84.74
N THR A 2 -26.34 -12.04 84.52
CA THR A 2 -25.24 -12.73 83.78
C THR A 2 -25.61 -13.01 82.32
N GLY A 3 -25.14 -12.27 81.29
CA GLY A 3 -24.36 -11.01 81.28
C GLY A 3 -23.04 -11.08 80.47
N LEU A 4 -22.63 -9.94 79.88
CA LEU A 4 -21.38 -9.70 79.12
C LEU A 4 -21.27 -10.42 77.76
N TYR A 5 -20.55 -9.97 76.71
CA TYR A 5 -20.02 -8.65 76.27
C TYR A 5 -20.46 -8.53 74.77
N GLY A 6 -20.67 -7.39 74.11
CA GLY A 6 -19.83 -6.18 74.02
C GLY A 6 -18.84 -6.29 72.84
N ASP A 7 -18.47 -5.26 72.06
CA ASP A 7 -18.92 -3.86 71.93
C ASP A 7 -18.19 -3.22 70.70
N LYS A 8 -18.60 -2.02 70.25
CA LYS A 8 -17.86 -1.07 69.35
C LYS A 8 -17.80 -1.30 67.82
N TYR A 9 -17.90 -0.26 66.97
CA TYR A 9 -18.50 1.11 67.00
C TYR A 9 -18.48 1.61 65.51
N ASN A 10 -19.44 2.38 64.97
CA ASN A 10 -19.60 3.85 65.00
C ASN A 10 -18.32 4.65 64.61
N ASP A 11 -18.36 5.77 63.87
CA ASP A 11 -19.43 6.76 63.55
C ASP A 11 -19.36 7.21 62.04
N LYS A 12 -20.41 7.65 61.31
CA LYS A 12 -21.35 8.82 61.43
C LYS A 12 -20.69 10.15 61.01
N PHE A 13 -21.18 10.91 60.01
CA PHE A 13 -22.14 12.05 60.04
C PHE A 13 -21.93 12.89 58.74
N GLN A 14 -22.73 13.84 58.22
CA GLN A 14 -24.16 14.23 58.35
C GLN A 14 -24.53 15.34 57.31
N ASN A 15 -25.74 15.32 56.72
CA ASN A 15 -26.47 16.45 56.05
C ASN A 15 -25.83 17.12 54.79
N ASP A 16 -26.50 17.95 53.95
CA ASP A 16 -27.87 18.54 53.98
C ASP A 16 -28.48 18.93 52.58
N THR A 17 -29.78 19.29 52.58
CA THR A 17 -30.55 20.22 51.70
C THR A 17 -30.71 20.09 50.14
N ILE A 18 -31.98 19.84 49.74
CA ILE A 18 -32.90 20.68 48.88
C ILE A 18 -32.72 20.85 47.33
N ASN A 19 -33.86 20.65 46.62
CA ASN A 19 -34.41 21.16 45.31
C ASN A 19 -33.52 21.97 44.34
N GLY A 20 -33.57 21.87 43.01
CA GLY A 20 -34.63 21.46 42.07
C GLY A 20 -34.90 22.55 40.99
N GLN A 21 -35.00 22.17 39.70
CA GLN A 21 -35.30 23.00 38.50
C GLN A 21 -34.24 24.08 38.14
N ASP A 22 -34.07 24.54 36.89
CA ASP A 22 -34.48 24.09 35.55
C ASP A 22 -33.56 24.72 34.48
N THR A 23 -33.48 24.16 33.26
CA THR A 23 -33.34 24.93 31.99
C THR A 23 -33.30 24.05 30.73
N TYR A 24 -34.06 24.43 29.69
CA TYR A 24 -33.92 23.97 28.31
C TYR A 24 -34.59 24.98 27.34
N THR A 25 -33.88 25.40 26.29
CA THR A 25 -34.36 26.10 25.08
C THR A 25 -33.40 25.75 23.93
N ASP A 26 -33.75 25.73 22.64
CA ASP A 26 -34.96 26.13 21.87
C ASP A 26 -34.97 25.32 20.52
N SER A 27 -35.85 25.42 19.51
CA SER A 27 -36.99 26.27 19.10
C SER A 27 -37.75 25.63 17.89
N TRP A 28 -38.81 26.30 17.38
CA TRP A 28 -39.45 26.16 16.03
C TRP A 28 -40.51 25.05 15.72
N VAL A 29 -41.82 25.40 15.87
CA VAL A 29 -42.91 25.56 14.83
C VAL A 29 -43.08 24.46 13.74
N ASP A 30 -44.25 23.92 13.32
CA ASP A 30 -45.72 23.85 13.71
C ASP A 30 -46.32 22.61 12.91
N SER A 31 -47.58 22.26 12.55
CA SER A 31 -48.98 22.78 12.46
C SER A 31 -49.92 21.55 12.12
N ALA A 32 -51.27 21.51 12.01
CA ALA A 32 -52.46 22.29 12.45
C ALA A 32 -53.81 21.53 12.14
N ARG A 33 -54.93 21.97 12.74
CA ARG A 33 -56.39 21.80 12.38
C ARG A 33 -57.08 20.41 12.13
N GLN A 34 -57.77 19.92 13.17
CA GLN A 34 -59.25 19.81 13.36
C GLN A 34 -60.29 19.21 12.35
N VAL A 35 -61.19 18.39 12.93
CA VAL A 35 -62.68 18.27 12.76
C VAL A 35 -63.27 17.30 11.68
N SER A 36 -64.50 16.84 11.95
CA SER A 36 -65.24 15.69 11.40
C SER A 36 -66.60 16.06 10.79
N ASP A 37 -67.12 15.28 9.82
CA ASP A 37 -68.59 15.19 9.58
C ASP A 37 -69.04 13.93 8.81
N VAL A 38 -70.36 13.72 8.66
CA VAL A 38 -71.02 12.50 8.14
C VAL A 38 -71.37 12.59 6.64
N SER A 39 -71.39 11.44 5.93
CA SER A 39 -71.85 11.33 4.52
C SER A 39 -72.49 9.97 4.22
N ILE A 40 -73.37 9.93 3.20
CA ILE A 40 -74.17 8.76 2.75
C ILE A 40 -73.71 8.33 1.36
N PHE A 41 -73.73 7.02 1.06
CA PHE A 41 -73.36 6.47 -0.24
C PHE A 41 -74.38 5.46 -0.81
N SER A 42 -74.19 5.07 -2.07
CA SER A 42 -75.24 4.63 -3.00
C SER A 42 -75.74 3.18 -2.87
N ASP A 43 -75.68 2.58 -1.68
CA ASP A 43 -76.28 1.25 -1.39
C ASP A 43 -77.38 1.27 -0.30
N GLY A 44 -77.79 2.46 0.15
CA GLY A 44 -78.95 2.65 1.02
C GLY A 44 -78.66 2.61 2.52
N ARG A 45 -77.40 2.48 2.94
CA ARG A 45 -77.03 2.53 4.37
C ARG A 45 -76.93 3.97 4.89
N THR A 46 -77.56 4.24 6.03
CA THR A 46 -77.30 5.43 6.86
C THR A 46 -76.34 5.07 8.01
N LYS A 47 -75.56 6.06 8.47
CA LYS A 47 -74.55 5.91 9.54
C LYS A 47 -74.86 6.89 10.67
N GLN A 48 -74.99 6.40 11.90
CA GLN A 48 -75.17 7.20 13.11
C GLN A 48 -74.45 6.51 14.28
N GLY A 49 -74.03 7.27 15.30
CA GLY A 49 -73.16 6.82 16.38
C GLY A 49 -71.66 7.06 16.08
N ASP A 50 -70.82 6.98 17.11
CA ASP A 50 -69.40 7.34 17.02
C ASP A 50 -68.55 6.28 16.31
N TRP A 51 -67.69 6.73 15.40
CA TRP A 51 -66.72 5.88 14.70
C TRP A 51 -65.32 6.49 14.78
N ILE A 52 -64.38 5.75 15.37
CA ILE A 52 -62.95 6.06 15.32
C ILE A 52 -62.32 5.09 14.32
N ILE A 53 -61.86 5.62 13.17
CA ILE A 53 -61.12 4.87 12.13
C ILE A 53 -61.89 3.60 11.67
N ASP A 54 -63.17 3.79 11.33
CA ASP A 54 -64.07 2.81 10.69
C ASP A 54 -64.21 1.42 11.34
N LYS A 55 -64.09 1.32 12.68
CA LYS A 55 -64.46 0.11 13.44
C LYS A 55 -65.33 0.41 14.66
N ARG A 56 -66.15 -0.57 15.06
CA ARG A 56 -67.05 -0.49 16.23
C ARG A 56 -66.31 -0.74 17.55
N SER A 57 -66.68 0.00 18.58
CA SER A 57 -66.25 -0.19 19.97
C SER A 57 -67.37 0.25 20.94
N GLY A 58 -67.44 -0.34 22.13
CA GLY A 58 -68.45 -0.02 23.14
C GLY A 58 -69.73 -0.88 23.08
N ARG A 59 -70.56 -0.81 24.13
CA ARG A 59 -71.78 -1.61 24.22
C ARG A 59 -72.79 -1.20 23.14
N SER A 60 -73.24 -2.18 22.38
CA SER A 60 -74.20 -2.03 21.29
C SER A 60 -74.95 -3.34 21.06
N ASN A 61 -76.12 -3.28 20.45
CA ASN A 61 -76.81 -4.47 19.95
C ASN A 61 -76.34 -4.77 18.52
N TYR A 62 -76.34 -6.05 18.16
CA TYR A 62 -76.16 -6.43 16.75
C TYR A 62 -76.98 -7.68 16.41
N THR A 63 -77.66 -7.59 15.28
CA THR A 63 -78.32 -8.70 14.60
C THR A 63 -77.54 -8.96 13.32
N TRP A 64 -77.08 -10.20 13.14
CA TRP A 64 -76.44 -10.65 11.90
C TRP A 64 -77.52 -10.98 10.85
N GLN A 65 -77.13 -11.13 9.57
CA GLN A 65 -78.06 -11.48 8.49
C GLN A 65 -78.70 -12.89 8.63
N ASP A 66 -78.18 -13.73 9.53
CA ASP A 66 -78.71 -15.06 9.85
C ASP A 66 -79.83 -15.05 10.91
N GLY A 67 -80.14 -13.89 11.49
CA GLY A 67 -81.11 -13.74 12.58
C GLY A 67 -80.55 -14.02 13.98
N THR A 68 -79.27 -14.35 14.13
CA THR A 68 -78.59 -14.43 15.44
C THR A 68 -78.66 -13.06 16.11
N PHE A 69 -79.10 -13.02 17.37
CA PHE A 69 -79.13 -11.81 18.18
C PHE A 69 -78.11 -11.87 19.32
N TYR A 70 -77.35 -10.78 19.50
CA TYR A 70 -76.52 -10.57 20.68
C TYR A 70 -76.73 -9.17 21.26
N GLU A 71 -76.94 -9.14 22.56
CA GLU A 71 -76.76 -7.96 23.39
C GLU A 71 -75.67 -8.22 24.43
N GLY A 72 -74.70 -7.31 24.51
CA GLY A 72 -73.55 -7.40 25.40
C GLY A 72 -72.46 -6.42 24.97
N ASP A 73 -71.27 -6.59 25.53
CA ASP A 73 -70.16 -5.66 25.34
C ASP A 73 -69.33 -5.99 24.08
N TRP A 74 -68.76 -4.96 23.44
CA TRP A 74 -67.95 -5.12 22.23
C TRP A 74 -66.61 -4.42 22.33
N VAL A 75 -65.57 -5.13 21.93
CA VAL A 75 -64.21 -4.61 21.79
C VAL A 75 -63.70 -4.94 20.40
N ASN A 76 -63.26 -3.93 19.64
CA ASN A 76 -62.72 -4.07 18.28
C ASN A 76 -63.59 -4.91 17.31
N GLY A 77 -64.93 -4.85 17.47
CA GLY A 77 -65.89 -5.56 16.64
C GLY A 77 -66.16 -7.04 17.00
N LYS A 78 -65.70 -7.53 18.17
CA LYS A 78 -66.01 -8.88 18.69
C LYS A 78 -66.85 -8.83 19.97
N ARG A 79 -67.66 -9.88 20.21
CA ARG A 79 -68.39 -10.06 21.47
C ARG A 79 -67.42 -10.31 22.63
N HIS A 80 -67.62 -9.61 23.72
CA HIS A 80 -66.75 -9.62 24.90
C HIS A 80 -67.57 -9.32 26.16
N GLY A 81 -66.97 -9.46 27.35
CA GLY A 81 -67.62 -9.08 28.60
C GLY A 81 -68.78 -10.01 28.97
N PHE A 82 -69.91 -9.44 29.40
CA PHE A 82 -71.13 -10.20 29.68
C PHE A 82 -72.14 -10.00 28.55
N GLY A 83 -72.91 -11.04 28.23
CA GLY A 83 -73.97 -10.91 27.24
C GLY A 83 -74.83 -12.16 27.10
N THR A 84 -75.96 -11.98 26.44
CA THR A 84 -76.89 -13.05 26.09
C THR A 84 -76.83 -13.27 24.60
N ALA A 85 -76.54 -14.50 24.18
CA ALA A 85 -76.79 -14.94 22.81
C ALA A 85 -78.09 -15.74 22.79
N LEU A 86 -79.03 -15.29 21.97
CA LEU A 86 -80.19 -16.07 21.57
C LEU A 86 -79.90 -16.67 20.20
N TYR A 87 -79.83 -18.00 20.14
CA TYR A 87 -79.51 -18.73 18.92
C TYR A 87 -80.80 -19.10 18.17
N THR A 88 -80.69 -19.30 16.86
CA THR A 88 -81.83 -19.60 15.98
C THR A 88 -82.41 -21.02 16.16
N ASP A 89 -81.72 -21.88 16.91
CA ASP A 89 -82.20 -23.21 17.33
C ASP A 89 -83.05 -23.18 18.62
N GLY A 90 -83.26 -22.01 19.21
CA GLY A 90 -83.98 -21.84 20.48
C GLY A 90 -83.14 -22.14 21.73
N SER A 91 -81.91 -22.59 21.57
CA SER A 91 -80.96 -22.64 22.69
C SER A 91 -80.60 -21.22 23.15
N ASN A 92 -80.31 -21.07 24.44
CA ASN A 92 -79.85 -19.81 24.99
C ASN A 92 -78.63 -20.03 25.88
N TYR A 93 -77.69 -19.09 25.81
CA TYR A 93 -76.61 -18.98 26.77
C TYR A 93 -76.58 -17.59 27.37
N THR A 94 -76.70 -17.56 28.69
CA THR A 94 -76.50 -16.38 29.53
C THR A 94 -75.27 -16.62 30.39
N GLY A 95 -74.23 -15.79 30.21
CA GLY A 95 -72.93 -15.98 30.85
C GLY A 95 -71.85 -15.07 30.25
N GLY A 96 -70.58 -15.38 30.56
CA GLY A 96 -69.44 -14.60 30.08
C GLY A 96 -69.03 -14.91 28.63
N TRP A 97 -68.45 -13.91 27.97
CA TRP A 97 -67.96 -13.98 26.60
C TRP A 97 -66.56 -13.39 26.50
N ILE A 98 -65.66 -14.11 25.82
CA ILE A 98 -64.34 -13.58 25.44
C ILE A 98 -64.13 -13.92 23.97
N ASN A 99 -63.97 -12.88 23.14
CA ASN A 99 -63.66 -13.00 21.71
C ASN A 99 -64.58 -14.00 20.99
N ASP A 100 -65.89 -13.80 21.14
CA ASP A 100 -66.97 -14.61 20.56
C ASP A 100 -67.17 -16.04 21.11
N LYS A 101 -66.44 -16.44 22.16
CA LYS A 101 -66.61 -17.75 22.83
C LYS A 101 -67.24 -17.62 24.22
N ARG A 102 -68.10 -18.59 24.57
CA ARG A 102 -68.72 -18.77 25.89
C ARG A 102 -67.65 -19.17 26.91
N SER A 103 -67.49 -18.39 27.97
CA SER A 103 -66.37 -18.51 28.92
C SER A 103 -66.74 -18.00 30.32
N GLY A 104 -66.22 -18.66 31.36
CA GLY A 104 -66.61 -18.42 32.76
C GLY A 104 -67.93 -19.10 33.12
N SER A 105 -68.53 -18.68 34.24
CA SER A 105 -69.82 -19.22 34.69
C SER A 105 -70.95 -18.85 33.73
N GLY A 106 -71.85 -19.80 33.46
CA GLY A 106 -73.03 -19.55 32.64
C GLY A 106 -73.97 -20.74 32.62
N ILE A 107 -75.23 -20.49 32.28
CA ILE A 107 -76.24 -21.55 32.13
C ILE A 107 -76.45 -21.79 30.65
N MET A 108 -76.30 -23.05 30.23
CA MET A 108 -76.87 -23.53 28.97
C MET A 108 -78.12 -24.34 29.30
N THR A 109 -79.23 -23.96 28.69
CA THR A 109 -80.42 -24.80 28.61
C THR A 109 -80.56 -25.18 27.15
N SER A 110 -80.45 -26.47 26.83
CA SER A 110 -80.72 -26.97 25.49
C SER A 110 -82.22 -26.94 25.18
N ALA A 111 -82.58 -27.02 23.90
CA ALA A 111 -83.97 -26.89 23.46
C ALA A 111 -84.92 -27.98 23.98
N ASP A 112 -84.38 -29.11 24.46
CA ASP A 112 -85.06 -30.24 25.09
C ASP A 112 -85.20 -30.13 26.61
N GLY A 113 -84.57 -29.13 27.25
CA GLY A 113 -84.66 -28.88 28.68
C GLY A 113 -83.63 -29.60 29.56
N GLU A 114 -82.65 -30.32 29.00
CA GLU A 114 -81.50 -30.75 29.79
C GLU A 114 -80.78 -29.53 30.39
N LYS A 115 -80.39 -29.63 31.67
CA LYS A 115 -79.82 -28.50 32.41
C LYS A 115 -78.45 -28.84 32.98
N TYR A 116 -77.41 -28.23 32.39
CA TYR A 116 -76.10 -28.14 33.02
C TYR A 116 -75.97 -26.78 33.72
N ASN A 117 -75.69 -26.82 35.02
CA ASN A 117 -75.27 -25.66 35.80
C ASN A 117 -73.83 -25.88 36.29
N GLY A 118 -72.90 -25.05 35.82
CA GLY A 118 -71.46 -25.20 36.05
C GLY A 118 -70.65 -24.22 35.20
N SER A 119 -69.34 -24.39 35.20
CA SER A 119 -68.42 -23.48 34.51
C SER A 119 -68.21 -23.84 33.04
N TRP A 120 -67.86 -22.84 32.23
CA TRP A 120 -67.54 -22.98 30.82
C TRP A 120 -66.16 -22.43 30.50
N SER A 121 -65.49 -23.04 29.52
CA SER A 121 -64.29 -22.48 28.90
C SER A 121 -64.28 -22.87 27.42
N GLU A 122 -63.92 -21.91 26.55
CA GLU A 122 -63.85 -22.08 25.09
C GLU A 122 -65.11 -22.71 24.44
N GLY A 123 -66.28 -22.64 25.10
CA GLY A 123 -67.54 -23.24 24.66
C GLY A 123 -67.94 -24.60 25.28
N LYS A 124 -67.10 -25.24 26.10
CA LYS A 124 -67.37 -26.57 26.70
C LYS A 124 -67.71 -26.51 28.20
N ARG A 125 -68.44 -27.53 28.69
CA ARG A 125 -68.67 -27.81 30.13
C ARG A 125 -67.33 -28.17 30.79
N LEU A 126 -66.94 -27.51 31.87
CA LEU A 126 -65.63 -27.70 32.51
C LEU A 126 -65.70 -27.45 34.03
N GLY A 127 -64.99 -28.26 34.82
CA GLY A 127 -64.91 -28.16 36.27
C GLY A 127 -66.18 -28.68 36.97
N GLN A 128 -66.42 -28.20 38.19
CA GLN A 128 -67.59 -28.58 38.99
C GLN A 128 -68.90 -28.21 38.29
N GLY A 129 -69.83 -29.16 38.25
CA GLY A 129 -71.16 -28.96 37.69
C GLY A 129 -72.15 -30.01 38.17
N ILE A 130 -73.41 -29.60 38.33
CA ILE A 130 -74.50 -30.53 38.62
C ILE A 130 -75.26 -30.77 37.32
N PHE A 131 -75.50 -32.04 37.03
CA PHE A 131 -76.30 -32.48 35.89
C PHE A 131 -77.40 -33.41 36.40
N PHE A 132 -78.60 -33.22 35.84
CA PHE A 132 -79.79 -33.98 36.16
C PHE A 132 -80.22 -34.70 34.88
N TRP A 133 -80.25 -36.03 34.90
CA TRP A 133 -80.85 -36.83 33.83
C TRP A 133 -82.37 -36.89 34.01
N LEU A 134 -83.08 -37.19 32.92
CA LEU A 134 -84.55 -37.22 32.89
C LEU A 134 -85.15 -38.40 33.69
N ASP A 135 -84.34 -39.42 33.98
CA ASP A 135 -84.69 -40.63 34.72
C ASP A 135 -84.61 -40.47 36.25
N GLY A 136 -84.03 -39.37 36.74
CA GLY A 136 -83.83 -39.09 38.17
C GLY A 136 -82.48 -39.54 38.73
N ASP A 137 -81.61 -40.17 37.95
CA ASP A 137 -80.23 -40.43 38.37
C ASP A 137 -79.50 -39.09 38.58
N LYS A 138 -78.70 -39.00 39.66
CA LYS A 138 -78.02 -37.76 40.06
C LYS A 138 -76.53 -37.97 40.19
N TYR A 139 -75.76 -37.27 39.35
CA TYR A 139 -74.32 -37.10 39.53
C TYR A 139 -74.04 -35.75 40.18
N THR A 140 -73.16 -35.75 41.18
CA THR A 140 -72.53 -34.54 41.71
C THR A 140 -71.02 -34.78 41.73
N GLY A 141 -70.26 -33.97 40.99
CA GLY A 141 -68.83 -34.16 40.79
C GLY A 141 -68.25 -33.33 39.64
N ASP A 142 -67.02 -33.65 39.26
CA ASP A 142 -66.27 -32.95 38.23
C ASP A 142 -66.65 -33.32 36.79
N TRP A 143 -66.53 -32.33 35.90
CA TRP A 143 -66.71 -32.47 34.46
C TRP A 143 -65.46 -32.01 33.71
N VAL A 144 -64.96 -32.85 32.81
CA VAL A 144 -63.86 -32.47 31.90
C VAL A 144 -64.32 -32.75 30.47
N ASP A 145 -64.22 -31.73 29.61
CA ASP A 145 -64.68 -31.76 28.21
C ASP A 145 -66.14 -32.23 28.00
N GLY A 146 -66.96 -32.22 29.05
CA GLY A 146 -68.36 -32.67 29.03
C GLY A 146 -68.63 -34.10 29.51
N GLN A 147 -67.64 -34.83 30.06
CA GLN A 147 -67.84 -36.17 30.64
C GLN A 147 -67.69 -36.18 32.17
N ARG A 148 -68.38 -37.13 32.85
CA ARG A 148 -68.19 -37.40 34.29
C ARG A 148 -66.79 -37.97 34.54
N SER A 149 -65.90 -37.13 35.05
CA SER A 149 -64.47 -37.41 35.16
C SER A 149 -63.86 -36.65 36.34
N GLY A 150 -63.36 -37.37 37.33
CA GLY A 150 -62.89 -36.86 38.62
C GLY A 150 -63.62 -37.52 39.79
N VAL A 151 -63.65 -36.86 40.94
CA VAL A 151 -64.37 -37.39 42.12
C VAL A 151 -65.87 -37.20 41.91
N GLY A 152 -66.64 -38.27 42.15
CA GLY A 152 -68.08 -38.24 41.96
C GLY A 152 -68.84 -39.04 43.01
N ARG A 153 -69.99 -38.52 43.40
CA ARG A 153 -71.02 -39.31 44.08
C ARG A 153 -72.07 -39.74 43.07
N MET A 154 -72.38 -41.03 43.07
CA MET A 154 -73.48 -41.61 42.31
C MET A 154 -74.45 -42.25 43.30
N ASP A 155 -75.57 -41.56 43.53
CA ASP A 155 -76.69 -42.06 44.30
C ASP A 155 -77.63 -42.80 43.33
N TYR A 156 -77.61 -44.13 43.35
CA TYR A 156 -78.47 -44.96 42.50
C TYR A 156 -79.87 -45.06 43.10
N ALA A 157 -80.91 -45.05 42.26
CA ALA A 157 -82.31 -45.13 42.68
C ALA A 157 -82.68 -46.43 43.45
N ASP A 158 -81.84 -47.47 43.41
CA ASP A 158 -82.04 -48.74 44.13
C ASP A 158 -81.40 -48.79 45.54
N GLY A 159 -80.81 -47.69 46.00
CA GLY A 159 -80.22 -47.58 47.33
C GLY A 159 -78.78 -48.11 47.45
N ARG A 160 -78.17 -48.60 46.37
CA ARG A 160 -76.71 -48.78 46.33
C ARG A 160 -76.02 -47.42 46.36
N ILE A 161 -74.98 -47.30 47.18
CA ILE A 161 -74.17 -46.09 47.28
C ILE A 161 -72.75 -46.42 46.81
N TYR A 162 -72.31 -45.75 45.74
CA TYR A 162 -70.89 -45.68 45.39
C TYR A 162 -70.40 -44.24 45.54
N THR A 163 -69.32 -44.09 46.30
CA THR A 163 -68.56 -42.83 46.41
C THR A 163 -67.12 -43.15 46.08
N GLY A 164 -66.57 -42.47 45.07
CA GLY A 164 -65.26 -42.80 44.52
C GLY A 164 -64.95 -42.07 43.22
N MET A 165 -63.94 -42.55 42.52
CA MET A 165 -63.48 -41.95 41.28
C MET A 165 -64.31 -42.42 40.08
N PHE A 166 -64.58 -41.47 39.18
CA PHE A 166 -65.17 -41.70 37.87
C PHE A 166 -64.21 -41.24 36.78
N MET A 167 -64.13 -42.00 35.70
CA MET A 167 -63.48 -41.56 34.46
C MET A 167 -64.35 -41.99 33.29
N ASN A 168 -64.66 -41.06 32.40
CA ASN A 168 -65.46 -41.30 31.20
C ASN A 168 -66.77 -42.07 31.53
N ASN A 169 -67.42 -41.68 32.62
CA ASN A 169 -68.65 -42.27 33.21
C ASN A 169 -68.54 -43.62 33.96
N SER A 170 -67.38 -44.29 34.01
CA SER A 170 -67.23 -45.59 34.69
C SER A 170 -66.67 -45.48 36.12
N ARG A 171 -67.16 -46.33 37.03
CA ARG A 171 -66.58 -46.54 38.38
C ARG A 171 -65.19 -47.15 38.25
N THR A 172 -64.16 -46.43 38.69
CA THR A 172 -62.76 -46.77 38.44
C THR A 172 -61.82 -46.21 39.51
N GLY A 173 -60.67 -46.84 39.74
CA GLY A 173 -59.76 -46.46 40.82
C GLY A 173 -60.40 -46.66 42.21
N GLN A 174 -60.00 -45.83 43.17
CA GLN A 174 -60.43 -45.95 44.56
C GLN A 174 -61.92 -45.64 44.73
N GLY A 175 -62.63 -46.51 45.49
CA GLY A 175 -64.03 -46.31 45.79
C GLY A 175 -64.56 -47.20 46.91
N PHE A 176 -65.49 -46.67 47.68
CA PHE A 176 -66.13 -47.38 48.78
C PHE A 176 -67.46 -48.01 48.32
N MET A 177 -67.71 -49.25 48.73
CA MET A 177 -68.98 -49.97 48.47
C MET A 177 -69.50 -50.65 49.74
N THR A 178 -70.71 -50.29 50.12
CA THR A 178 -71.53 -51.06 51.07
C THR A 178 -72.46 -51.97 50.29
N TRP A 179 -72.34 -53.29 50.47
CA TRP A 179 -73.29 -54.25 49.92
C TRP A 179 -74.47 -54.49 50.89
N ILE A 180 -75.59 -54.96 50.34
CA ILE A 180 -76.84 -55.19 51.10
C ILE A 180 -76.70 -56.17 52.28
N ASN A 181 -75.71 -57.06 52.26
CA ASN A 181 -75.45 -58.03 53.32
C ASN A 181 -74.54 -57.50 54.45
N GLY A 182 -74.10 -56.23 54.38
CA GLY A 182 -73.21 -55.63 55.39
C GLY A 182 -71.72 -55.90 55.19
N ASN A 183 -71.33 -56.75 54.22
CA ASN A 183 -69.91 -56.88 53.83
C ASN A 183 -69.40 -55.53 53.30
N ARG A 184 -68.19 -55.17 53.69
CA ARG A 184 -67.53 -53.92 53.29
C ARG A 184 -66.30 -54.23 52.47
N TYR A 185 -66.19 -53.55 51.33
CA TYR A 185 -64.96 -53.52 50.55
C TYR A 185 -64.51 -52.08 50.39
N GLU A 186 -63.24 -51.86 50.74
CA GLU A 186 -62.52 -50.62 50.55
C GLU A 186 -61.24 -50.94 49.78
N GLY A 187 -61.08 -50.30 48.62
CA GLY A 187 -60.01 -50.61 47.68
C GLY A 187 -60.38 -50.28 46.24
N GLU A 188 -59.68 -50.92 45.31
CA GLU A 188 -59.72 -50.55 43.90
C GLU A 188 -60.85 -51.20 43.10
N TRP A 189 -61.37 -50.40 42.18
CA TRP A 189 -62.37 -50.78 41.21
C TRP A 189 -61.80 -50.60 39.81
N THR A 190 -61.95 -51.60 38.95
CA THR A 190 -61.71 -51.45 37.52
C THR A 190 -62.93 -51.97 36.77
N ASN A 191 -63.52 -51.13 35.92
CA ASN A 191 -64.75 -51.41 35.17
C ASN A 191 -65.89 -51.96 36.06
N GLY A 192 -65.96 -51.51 37.31
CA GLY A 192 -67.03 -51.84 38.26
C GLY A 192 -66.92 -53.17 39.03
N LYS A 193 -65.80 -53.91 38.94
CA LYS A 193 -65.46 -55.05 39.82
C LYS A 193 -64.38 -54.70 40.85
N ARG A 194 -64.30 -55.48 41.95
CA ARG A 194 -63.15 -55.48 42.88
C ARG A 194 -61.92 -56.03 42.15
N ASN A 195 -60.90 -55.20 41.98
CA ASN A 195 -59.74 -55.52 41.15
C ASN A 195 -58.57 -54.58 41.51
N GLY A 196 -57.37 -55.11 41.68
CA GLY A 196 -56.29 -54.41 42.37
C GLY A 196 -56.38 -54.61 43.89
N SER A 197 -55.59 -53.86 44.65
CA SER A 197 -55.49 -54.07 46.10
C SER A 197 -56.72 -53.58 46.85
N GLY A 198 -57.12 -54.30 47.91
CA GLY A 198 -58.24 -53.91 48.77
C GLY A 198 -58.39 -54.76 50.02
N THR A 199 -59.03 -54.17 51.04
CA THR A 199 -59.33 -54.84 52.31
C THR A 199 -60.76 -55.36 52.30
N ASN A 200 -60.93 -56.61 52.71
CA ASN A 200 -62.24 -57.23 52.94
C ASN A 200 -62.33 -57.68 54.40
N THR A 201 -63.07 -56.93 55.22
CA THR A 201 -63.34 -57.31 56.61
C THR A 201 -64.45 -58.36 56.64
N TYR A 202 -64.17 -59.53 57.20
CA TYR A 202 -65.13 -60.62 57.36
C TYR A 202 -65.86 -60.52 58.72
N THR A 203 -67.03 -61.16 58.84
CA THR A 203 -67.92 -61.05 60.01
C THR A 203 -67.43 -61.78 61.26
N ASP A 204 -66.38 -62.58 61.15
CA ASP A 204 -65.67 -63.27 62.23
C ASP A 204 -64.48 -62.47 62.79
N ASN A 205 -64.20 -61.28 62.21
CA ASN A 205 -63.00 -60.47 62.40
C ASN A 205 -61.71 -61.05 61.78
N SER A 206 -61.80 -62.07 60.92
CA SER A 206 -60.69 -62.38 60.01
C SER A 206 -60.50 -61.21 59.04
N ILE A 207 -59.24 -60.91 58.72
CA ILE A 207 -58.88 -59.80 57.82
C ILE A 207 -58.00 -60.35 56.69
N TYR A 208 -58.43 -60.09 55.46
CA TYR A 208 -57.55 -60.13 54.29
C TYR A 208 -57.36 -58.70 53.77
N THR A 209 -56.09 -58.33 53.62
CA THR A 209 -55.64 -57.11 52.94
C THR A 209 -54.60 -57.55 51.92
N GLY A 210 -54.89 -57.30 50.65
CA GLY A 210 -54.08 -57.79 49.54
C GLY A 210 -54.78 -57.61 48.20
N ASP A 211 -54.27 -58.31 47.20
CA ASP A 211 -54.71 -58.18 45.82
C ASP A 211 -55.96 -59.00 45.51
N TRP A 212 -56.89 -58.33 44.83
CA TRP A 212 -58.08 -58.94 44.27
C TRP A 212 -57.97 -58.95 42.76
N PHE A 213 -58.26 -60.09 42.15
CA PHE A 213 -58.44 -60.18 40.71
C PHE A 213 -59.78 -60.83 40.41
N ASN A 214 -60.67 -60.10 39.73
CA ASN A 214 -62.03 -60.55 39.41
C ASN A 214 -62.75 -61.18 40.61
N ASP A 215 -62.81 -60.46 41.73
CA ASP A 215 -63.51 -60.84 42.96
C ASP A 215 -62.91 -62.00 43.80
N GLN A 216 -61.77 -62.58 43.41
CA GLN A 216 -61.01 -63.58 44.19
C GLN A 216 -59.71 -63.00 44.79
N ARG A 217 -59.23 -63.60 45.91
CA ARG A 217 -57.89 -63.34 46.46
C ARG A 217 -56.85 -63.99 45.54
N SER A 218 -56.09 -63.19 44.82
CA SER A 218 -55.09 -63.66 43.86
C SER A 218 -54.10 -62.55 43.53
N GLY A 219 -52.81 -62.84 43.62
CA GLY A 219 -51.76 -61.84 43.80
C GLY A 219 -51.23 -61.89 45.24
N HIS A 220 -50.61 -60.81 45.72
CA HIS A 220 -49.98 -60.82 47.03
C HIS A 220 -50.98 -60.46 48.14
N GLY A 221 -50.84 -60.99 49.35
CA GLY A 221 -51.72 -60.57 50.44
C GLY A 221 -51.38 -61.11 51.83
N THR A 222 -51.62 -60.25 52.82
CA THR A 222 -51.59 -60.62 54.23
C THR A 222 -52.89 -61.33 54.60
N PHE A 223 -52.78 -62.49 55.25
CA PHE A 223 -53.90 -63.05 56.01
C PHE A 223 -53.50 -63.21 57.48
N THR A 224 -54.27 -62.56 58.34
CA THR A 224 -54.13 -62.67 59.81
C THR A 224 -55.27 -63.53 60.32
N TRP A 225 -54.94 -64.70 60.87
CA TRP A 225 -55.91 -65.56 61.52
C TRP A 225 -56.21 -65.06 62.94
N ALA A 226 -57.40 -65.38 63.46
CA ALA A 226 -57.85 -64.95 64.79
C ALA A 226 -57.03 -65.53 65.96
N ASP A 227 -56.14 -66.50 65.70
CA ASP A 227 -55.19 -67.06 66.67
C ASP A 227 -53.85 -66.30 66.76
N GLY A 228 -53.66 -65.26 65.93
CA GLY A 228 -52.42 -64.48 65.87
C GLY A 228 -51.35 -65.04 64.93
N LYS A 229 -51.61 -66.16 64.24
CA LYS A 229 -50.76 -66.62 63.13
C LYS A 229 -50.83 -65.61 61.98
N LYS A 230 -49.69 -65.37 61.31
CA LYS A 230 -49.60 -64.53 60.12
C LYS A 230 -49.01 -65.30 58.94
N TYR A 231 -49.63 -65.17 57.77
CA TYR A 231 -49.00 -65.42 56.48
C TYR A 231 -48.96 -64.12 55.67
N ASP A 232 -47.82 -63.88 55.02
CA ASP A 232 -47.55 -62.71 54.19
C ASP A 232 -46.90 -63.21 52.91
N GLY A 233 -47.62 -63.20 51.79
CA GLY A 233 -47.17 -63.92 50.60
C GLY A 233 -48.22 -64.04 49.50
N ASP A 234 -47.89 -64.89 48.54
CA ASP A 234 -48.63 -65.06 47.30
C ASP A 234 -49.85 -65.99 47.47
N TRP A 235 -50.97 -65.53 46.92
CA TRP A 235 -52.21 -66.27 46.84
C TRP A 235 -52.56 -66.57 45.39
N ILE A 236 -52.92 -67.82 45.11
CA ILE A 236 -53.44 -68.24 43.81
C ILE A 236 -54.78 -68.94 44.05
N HIS A 237 -55.88 -68.32 43.59
CA HIS A 237 -57.25 -68.81 43.78
C HIS A 237 -57.52 -69.27 45.22
N ASP A 238 -57.38 -68.35 46.19
CA ASP A 238 -57.63 -68.58 47.61
C ASP A 238 -56.66 -69.55 48.35
N LYS A 239 -55.57 -70.02 47.70
CA LYS A 239 -54.52 -70.84 48.33
C LYS A 239 -53.18 -70.11 48.51
N ILE A 240 -52.49 -70.43 49.61
CA ILE A 240 -51.05 -70.15 49.82
C ILE A 240 -50.23 -70.92 48.77
N SER A 241 -49.64 -70.22 47.80
CA SER A 241 -48.82 -70.81 46.73
C SER A 241 -48.02 -69.73 45.98
N GLY A 242 -46.72 -69.92 45.84
CA GLY A 242 -45.77 -68.90 45.38
C GLY A 242 -44.74 -68.60 46.47
N GLN A 243 -44.23 -67.37 46.53
CA GLN A 243 -43.37 -66.92 47.62
C GLN A 243 -44.19 -66.57 48.86
N GLY A 244 -43.60 -66.72 50.04
CA GLY A 244 -44.21 -66.16 51.25
C GLY A 244 -43.36 -66.33 52.50
N SER A 245 -43.67 -65.48 53.47
CA SER A 245 -43.17 -65.55 54.83
C SER A 245 -44.24 -66.15 55.75
N MET A 246 -43.82 -67.10 56.59
CA MET A 246 -44.63 -67.66 57.66
C MET A 246 -43.95 -67.35 59.00
N MET A 247 -44.70 -66.72 59.89
CA MET A 247 -44.28 -66.45 61.27
C MET A 247 -45.02 -67.40 62.22
N TRP A 248 -44.26 -68.14 63.03
CA TRP A 248 -44.80 -68.96 64.11
C TRP A 248 -44.71 -68.22 65.45
N VAL A 249 -45.54 -68.64 66.41
CA VAL A 249 -45.71 -67.98 67.72
C VAL A 249 -44.46 -68.11 68.62
N ASP A 250 -43.55 -69.03 68.29
CA ASP A 250 -42.27 -69.25 68.98
C ASP A 250 -41.12 -68.34 68.48
N GLY A 251 -41.37 -67.51 67.46
CA GLY A 251 -40.35 -66.65 66.83
C GLY A 251 -39.50 -67.34 65.77
N GLY A 252 -39.76 -68.63 65.47
CA GLY A 252 -39.25 -69.29 64.27
C GLY A 252 -39.88 -68.69 63.01
N TRP A 253 -39.10 -68.61 61.93
CA TRP A 253 -39.60 -68.13 60.64
C TRP A 253 -38.99 -68.86 59.45
N TYR A 254 -39.76 -68.87 58.36
CA TYR A 254 -39.37 -69.36 57.04
C TYR A 254 -39.83 -68.34 56.00
N GLU A 255 -38.96 -68.09 55.04
CA GLU A 255 -39.24 -67.27 53.86
C GLU A 255 -38.80 -68.05 52.63
N GLY A 256 -39.71 -68.26 51.68
CA GLY A 256 -39.40 -69.02 50.47
C GLY A 256 -40.63 -69.56 49.75
N ASN A 257 -40.38 -70.55 48.90
CA ASN A 257 -41.40 -71.13 48.04
C ASN A 257 -42.36 -72.06 48.80
N TYR A 258 -43.65 -71.83 48.58
CA TYR A 258 -44.75 -72.67 49.03
C TYR A 258 -45.50 -73.28 47.84
N VAL A 259 -45.79 -74.57 47.91
CA VAL A 259 -46.72 -75.27 47.01
C VAL A 259 -47.79 -75.96 47.84
N ASP A 260 -49.06 -75.60 47.64
CA ASP A 260 -50.20 -76.10 48.42
C ASP A 260 -49.98 -76.04 49.95
N GLY A 261 -49.29 -74.99 50.43
CA GLY A 261 -48.99 -74.77 51.85
C GLY A 261 -47.78 -75.51 52.44
N LYS A 262 -46.98 -76.24 51.64
CA LYS A 262 -45.72 -76.87 52.08
C LYS A 262 -44.47 -76.16 51.54
N ARG A 263 -43.37 -76.19 52.32
CA ARG A 263 -42.05 -75.68 51.91
C ARG A 263 -41.45 -76.56 50.81
N ASN A 264 -41.28 -76.02 49.62
CA ASN A 264 -40.91 -76.78 48.42
C ASN A 264 -40.32 -75.86 47.33
N GLY A 265 -39.11 -76.13 46.87
CA GLY A 265 -38.28 -75.17 46.14
C GLY A 265 -37.29 -74.45 47.07
N THR A 266 -36.70 -73.33 46.65
CA THR A 266 -35.73 -72.60 47.48
C THR A 266 -36.39 -71.89 48.66
N GLY A 267 -35.66 -71.78 49.78
CA GLY A 267 -36.07 -70.97 50.92
C GLY A 267 -35.03 -70.89 52.04
N THR A 268 -35.20 -69.90 52.92
CA THR A 268 -34.38 -69.69 54.11
C THR A 268 -35.17 -70.09 55.35
N HIS A 269 -34.52 -70.81 56.27
CA HIS A 269 -35.05 -71.11 57.59
C HIS A 269 -34.08 -70.64 58.66
N ASN A 270 -34.57 -69.78 59.56
CA ASN A 270 -33.84 -69.33 60.73
C ASN A 270 -34.26 -70.19 61.93
N TYR A 271 -33.32 -70.98 62.44
CA TYR A 271 -33.56 -71.87 63.58
C TYR A 271 -33.35 -71.11 64.90
N THR A 272 -34.04 -71.56 65.96
CA THR A 272 -34.00 -70.91 67.29
C THR A 272 -32.66 -71.08 68.02
N ASP A 273 -31.73 -71.88 67.49
CA ASP A 273 -30.34 -72.00 67.97
C ASP A 273 -29.36 -70.99 67.30
N GLY A 274 -29.85 -70.17 66.37
CA GLY A 274 -29.04 -69.22 65.61
C GLY A 274 -28.30 -69.83 64.42
N SER A 275 -28.56 -71.10 64.07
CA SER A 275 -28.15 -71.65 62.78
C SER A 275 -29.09 -71.19 61.65
N ILE A 276 -28.53 -71.03 60.45
CA ILE A 276 -29.28 -70.60 59.26
C ILE A 276 -28.99 -71.58 58.13
N TYR A 277 -30.05 -72.05 57.47
CA TYR A 277 -29.97 -72.74 56.19
C TYR A 277 -30.72 -71.96 55.11
N THR A 278 -30.05 -71.77 53.97
CA THR A 278 -30.62 -71.23 52.74
C THR A 278 -30.28 -72.19 51.60
N GLY A 279 -31.28 -72.77 50.95
CA GLY A 279 -31.07 -73.79 49.93
C GLY A 279 -32.37 -74.40 49.41
N ASP A 280 -32.26 -75.54 48.73
CA ASP A 280 -33.41 -76.26 48.19
C ASP A 280 -34.13 -77.08 49.28
N TRP A 281 -35.45 -76.93 49.31
CA TRP A 281 -36.35 -77.72 50.15
C TRP A 281 -37.21 -78.64 49.28
N ILE A 282 -37.33 -79.90 49.67
CA ILE A 282 -38.26 -80.85 49.04
C ILE A 282 -39.11 -81.46 50.14
N ASN A 283 -40.40 -81.12 50.16
CA ASN A 283 -41.35 -81.55 51.21
C ASN A 283 -40.77 -81.38 52.62
N ASP A 284 -40.45 -80.13 52.99
CA ASP A 284 -39.96 -79.74 54.32
C ASP A 284 -38.55 -80.28 54.72
N LYS A 285 -37.80 -80.94 53.82
CA LYS A 285 -36.40 -81.37 54.04
C LYS A 285 -35.38 -80.57 53.25
N ARG A 286 -34.17 -80.38 53.82
CA ARG A 286 -32.99 -79.80 53.15
C ARG A 286 -32.42 -80.80 52.13
N SER A 287 -32.28 -80.37 50.88
CA SER A 287 -31.83 -81.19 49.74
C SER A 287 -31.07 -80.32 48.73
N GLY A 288 -30.66 -80.89 47.59
CA GLY A 288 -30.13 -80.13 46.45
C GLY A 288 -28.88 -79.32 46.79
N LYS A 289 -28.85 -78.04 46.41
CA LYS A 289 -27.80 -77.09 46.83
C LYS A 289 -28.23 -76.36 48.10
N GLY A 290 -27.28 -76.16 49.01
CA GLY A 290 -27.56 -75.46 50.25
C GLY A 290 -26.33 -74.83 50.90
N ILE A 291 -26.56 -73.64 51.44
CA ILE A 291 -25.64 -72.89 52.26
C ILE A 291 -26.06 -73.11 53.72
N TYR A 292 -25.13 -73.53 54.57
CA TYR A 292 -25.35 -73.67 56.00
C TYR A 292 -24.32 -72.86 56.77
N THR A 293 -24.81 -71.93 57.58
CA THR A 293 -24.00 -71.06 58.42
C THR A 293 -24.07 -71.56 59.85
N TRP A 294 -22.93 -71.95 60.40
CA TRP A 294 -22.80 -72.31 61.81
C TRP A 294 -22.79 -71.05 62.70
N PRO A 295 -23.18 -71.15 63.99
CA PRO A 295 -23.14 -70.02 64.93
C PRO A 295 -21.76 -69.34 65.11
N ASN A 296 -20.67 -69.95 64.65
CA ASN A 296 -19.31 -69.38 64.64
C ASN A 296 -18.96 -68.62 63.33
N GLN A 297 -19.97 -68.28 62.51
CA GLN A 297 -19.83 -67.60 61.21
C GLN A 297 -18.98 -68.34 60.16
N ARG A 298 -18.68 -69.62 60.38
CA ARG A 298 -18.21 -70.50 59.31
C ARG A 298 -19.39 -70.86 58.40
N THR A 299 -19.12 -71.02 57.11
CA THR A 299 -20.14 -71.44 56.13
C THR A 299 -19.66 -72.62 55.31
N TYR A 300 -20.54 -73.60 55.10
CA TYR A 300 -20.42 -74.62 54.07
C TYR A 300 -21.40 -74.30 52.94
N GLU A 301 -20.88 -74.30 51.71
CA GLU A 301 -21.65 -74.24 50.46
C GLU A 301 -21.38 -75.53 49.69
N GLY A 302 -22.43 -76.27 49.33
CA GLY A 302 -22.29 -77.52 48.60
C GLY A 302 -23.60 -78.28 48.41
N ASP A 303 -23.47 -79.55 48.05
CA ASP A 303 -24.60 -80.47 47.90
C ASP A 303 -25.12 -80.97 49.25
N TRP A 304 -26.43 -81.22 49.29
CA TRP A 304 -27.18 -81.76 50.41
C TRP A 304 -28.08 -82.91 49.95
N LEU A 305 -28.05 -84.03 50.68
CA LEU A 305 -28.96 -85.15 50.47
C LEU A 305 -29.51 -85.62 51.83
N ASP A 306 -30.82 -85.49 52.03
CA ASP A 306 -31.50 -85.82 53.29
C ASP A 306 -30.71 -85.33 54.53
N ASP A 307 -30.54 -84.01 54.62
CA ASP A 307 -29.84 -83.32 55.72
C ASP A 307 -28.33 -83.56 55.85
N LYS A 308 -27.66 -84.22 54.88
CA LYS A 308 -26.19 -84.50 54.91
C LYS A 308 -25.39 -83.71 53.88
N MET A 309 -24.20 -83.25 54.30
CA MET A 309 -23.18 -82.59 53.46
C MET A 309 -22.35 -83.59 52.63
N SER A 310 -21.54 -83.07 51.69
CA SER A 310 -20.66 -83.81 50.77
C SER A 310 -19.16 -83.68 51.15
N ASP A 311 -18.38 -84.74 50.87
CA ASP A 311 -16.92 -84.80 51.06
C ASP A 311 -16.14 -83.85 50.11
N ARG A 312 -16.84 -83.22 49.16
CA ARG A 312 -16.33 -82.09 48.38
C ARG A 312 -17.33 -80.95 48.50
N GLY A 313 -16.83 -79.80 48.92
CA GLY A 313 -17.61 -78.59 49.11
C GLY A 313 -16.74 -77.35 49.23
N VAL A 314 -17.39 -76.20 49.32
CA VAL A 314 -16.75 -74.91 49.51
C VAL A 314 -16.82 -74.56 50.98
N LEU A 315 -15.66 -74.20 51.55
CA LEU A 315 -15.57 -73.65 52.90
C LEU A 315 -15.30 -72.15 52.81
N ILE A 316 -16.14 -71.37 53.49
CA ILE A 316 -15.87 -69.96 53.76
C ILE A 316 -15.56 -69.84 55.26
N PHE A 317 -14.40 -69.28 55.56
CA PHE A 317 -13.93 -69.04 56.93
C PHE A 317 -14.33 -67.62 57.40
N PRO A 318 -14.31 -67.32 58.72
CA PRO A 318 -14.70 -66.00 59.24
C PRO A 318 -13.82 -64.82 58.76
N ASP A 319 -12.63 -65.09 58.23
CA ASP A 319 -11.77 -64.09 57.55
C ASP A 319 -12.15 -63.88 56.07
N SER A 320 -13.29 -64.46 55.64
CA SER A 320 -13.79 -64.58 54.27
C SER A 320 -12.84 -65.27 53.27
N SER A 321 -11.82 -65.99 53.74
CA SER A 321 -11.04 -66.87 52.85
C SER A 321 -11.89 -68.05 52.38
N ARG A 322 -11.73 -68.44 51.11
CA ARG A 322 -12.55 -69.45 50.42
C ARG A 322 -11.69 -70.62 49.95
N TYR A 323 -11.88 -71.77 50.57
CA TYR A 323 -11.29 -73.04 50.12
C TYR A 323 -12.27 -73.84 49.27
N GLU A 324 -11.76 -74.44 48.20
CA GLU A 324 -12.47 -75.40 47.36
C GLU A 324 -11.56 -76.60 47.09
N GLY A 325 -12.01 -77.80 47.47
CA GLY A 325 -11.19 -79.01 47.43
C GLY A 325 -11.85 -80.21 48.13
N VAL A 326 -11.03 -81.13 48.63
CA VAL A 326 -11.49 -82.30 49.39
C VAL A 326 -11.60 -81.95 50.86
N LEU A 327 -12.68 -82.39 51.49
CA LEU A 327 -12.99 -82.17 52.89
C LEU A 327 -12.97 -83.50 53.64
N VAL A 328 -12.29 -83.52 54.80
CA VAL A 328 -12.36 -84.64 55.76
C VAL A 328 -12.70 -84.03 57.11
N ASP A 329 -13.77 -84.49 57.75
CA ASP A 329 -14.34 -83.94 59.00
C ASP A 329 -14.48 -82.40 58.98
N GLY A 330 -14.77 -81.84 57.80
CA GLY A 330 -14.84 -80.38 57.60
C GLY A 330 -13.50 -79.66 57.75
N LYS A 331 -12.38 -80.25 57.32
CA LYS A 331 -11.04 -79.62 57.24
C LYS A 331 -10.42 -79.76 55.85
N ARG A 332 -9.47 -78.88 55.51
CA ARG A 332 -8.79 -78.88 54.19
C ARG A 332 -7.79 -80.04 54.12
N ASN A 333 -7.96 -80.91 53.12
CA ASN A 333 -7.13 -82.10 52.95
C ASN A 333 -6.95 -82.46 51.47
N GLY A 334 -5.87 -83.15 51.11
CA GLY A 334 -5.55 -83.49 49.72
C GLY A 334 -5.37 -82.25 48.82
N SER A 335 -5.62 -82.41 47.52
CA SER A 335 -5.52 -81.31 46.56
C SER A 335 -6.66 -80.30 46.71
N GLY A 336 -6.33 -79.00 46.82
CA GLY A 336 -7.34 -77.94 46.89
C GLY A 336 -6.79 -76.54 46.63
N THR A 337 -7.69 -75.63 46.28
CA THR A 337 -7.38 -74.21 46.06
C THR A 337 -7.92 -73.37 47.21
N ASN A 338 -7.07 -72.54 47.81
CA ASN A 338 -7.45 -71.58 48.83
C ASN A 338 -7.24 -70.16 48.32
N ASN A 339 -8.33 -69.41 48.22
CA ASN A 339 -8.34 -67.99 47.91
C ASN A 339 -8.36 -67.23 49.24
N TYR A 340 -7.34 -66.40 49.48
CA TYR A 340 -7.19 -65.59 50.68
C TYR A 340 -7.71 -64.18 50.43
N THR A 341 -8.14 -63.49 51.48
CA THR A 341 -8.78 -62.15 51.38
C THR A 341 -7.82 -61.00 51.10
N ASP A 342 -6.50 -61.22 51.17
CA ASP A 342 -5.51 -60.31 50.61
C ASP A 342 -5.51 -60.32 49.06
N GLY A 343 -6.09 -61.35 48.44
CA GLY A 343 -6.04 -61.62 47.00
C GLY A 343 -5.02 -62.69 46.60
N SER A 344 -4.33 -63.30 47.56
CA SER A 344 -3.44 -64.44 47.30
C SER A 344 -4.23 -65.71 46.99
N ILE A 345 -3.69 -66.57 46.13
CA ILE A 345 -4.29 -67.86 45.72
C ILE A 345 -3.22 -68.94 45.84
N TYR A 346 -3.46 -69.96 46.68
CA TYR A 346 -2.66 -71.18 46.69
C TYR A 346 -3.43 -72.33 46.05
N THR A 347 -2.79 -73.05 45.13
CA THR A 347 -3.25 -74.34 44.61
C THR A 347 -2.14 -75.36 44.80
N GLY A 348 -2.44 -76.47 45.49
CA GLY A 348 -1.47 -77.52 45.83
C GLY A 348 -2.00 -78.50 46.86
N ASP A 349 -1.08 -79.22 47.50
CA ASP A 349 -1.39 -80.28 48.45
C ASP A 349 -1.57 -79.76 49.89
N TRP A 350 -2.69 -80.13 50.51
CA TRP A 350 -3.04 -79.80 51.89
C TRP A 350 -3.00 -81.04 52.78
N ILE A 351 -2.41 -80.90 53.96
CA ILE A 351 -2.49 -81.92 55.02
C ILE A 351 -2.90 -81.19 56.30
N ASN A 352 -4.09 -81.51 56.82
CA ASN A 352 -4.64 -80.93 58.06
C ASN A 352 -4.49 -79.40 58.12
N ASP A 353 -5.03 -78.70 57.12
CA ASP A 353 -5.02 -77.24 56.99
C ASP A 353 -3.63 -76.58 56.76
N GLN A 354 -2.54 -77.34 56.58
CA GLN A 354 -1.19 -76.85 56.22
C GLN A 354 -0.82 -77.14 54.76
N ARG A 355 0.04 -76.29 54.17
CA ARG A 355 0.56 -76.45 52.79
C ARG A 355 1.81 -77.33 52.76
N SER A 356 1.83 -78.31 51.86
CA SER A 356 2.92 -79.27 51.71
C SER A 356 3.09 -79.68 50.23
N GLY A 357 3.98 -80.63 49.94
CA GLY A 357 4.10 -81.24 48.62
C GLY A 357 4.50 -80.27 47.51
N ARG A 358 3.82 -80.36 46.36
CA ARG A 358 4.02 -79.42 45.25
C ARG A 358 2.91 -78.37 45.29
N GLY A 359 3.27 -77.10 45.15
CA GLY A 359 2.30 -76.02 45.29
C GLY A 359 2.67 -74.76 44.53
N LYS A 360 1.63 -74.11 44.02
CA LYS A 360 1.73 -72.81 43.37
C LYS A 360 1.04 -71.76 44.24
N LEU A 361 1.79 -70.75 44.67
CA LEU A 361 1.27 -69.59 45.36
C LEU A 361 1.39 -68.37 44.46
N THR A 362 0.25 -67.81 44.06
CA THR A 362 0.17 -66.46 43.53
C THR A 362 -0.16 -65.52 44.70
N TRP A 363 0.64 -64.49 44.94
CA TRP A 363 0.35 -63.47 45.93
C TRP A 363 -0.57 -62.37 45.35
N ALA A 364 -1.20 -61.60 46.24
CA ALA A 364 -2.03 -60.44 45.94
C ALA A 364 -1.44 -59.44 44.93
N ASP A 365 -0.11 -59.25 44.93
CA ASP A 365 0.62 -58.38 44.01
C ASP A 365 0.74 -58.95 42.58
N LYS A 366 0.34 -60.22 42.35
CA LYS A 366 0.54 -61.08 41.16
C LYS A 366 1.92 -61.76 41.07
N LYS A 367 2.78 -61.61 42.07
CA LYS A 367 3.99 -62.42 42.19
C LYS A 367 3.57 -63.88 42.31
N THR A 368 4.33 -64.81 41.72
CA THR A 368 3.99 -66.24 41.70
C THR A 368 5.21 -67.07 42.05
N TYR A 369 5.08 -68.00 43.00
CA TYR A 369 6.04 -69.07 43.23
C TYR A 369 5.42 -70.40 42.80
N ASP A 370 6.12 -71.13 41.94
CA ASP A 370 5.83 -72.51 41.56
C ASP A 370 7.01 -73.39 41.97
N GLY A 371 6.82 -74.25 42.96
CA GLY A 371 7.93 -74.93 43.63
C GLY A 371 7.53 -75.90 44.74
N ASP A 372 8.53 -76.29 45.52
CA ASP A 372 8.41 -77.32 46.56
C ASP A 372 8.08 -76.69 47.93
N TRP A 373 7.09 -77.27 48.63
CA TRP A 373 6.60 -76.78 49.91
C TRP A 373 6.80 -77.82 51.02
N VAL A 374 7.38 -77.38 52.15
CA VAL A 374 7.51 -78.21 53.35
C VAL A 374 7.06 -77.39 54.56
N LEU A 375 5.93 -77.79 55.17
CA LEU A 375 5.35 -77.14 56.35
C LEU A 375 5.27 -75.62 56.19
N ASP A 376 4.50 -75.18 55.19
CA ASP A 376 4.29 -73.78 54.82
C ASP A 376 5.54 -73.00 54.34
N LYS A 377 6.70 -73.65 54.16
CA LYS A 377 7.95 -73.01 53.69
C LYS A 377 8.32 -73.37 52.26
N ILE A 378 8.76 -72.34 51.53
CA ILE A 378 9.40 -72.41 50.22
C ILE A 378 10.81 -73.02 50.34
N PHE A 379 11.05 -74.10 49.58
CA PHE A 379 12.29 -74.88 49.62
C PHE A 379 12.65 -75.41 48.21
N GLY A 380 13.77 -76.12 48.08
CA GLY A 380 14.05 -76.97 46.92
C GLY A 380 14.25 -76.19 45.60
N GLN A 381 13.64 -76.72 44.52
CA GLN A 381 13.67 -76.09 43.21
C GLN A 381 12.37 -75.31 42.96
N GLY A 382 12.50 -74.09 42.46
CA GLY A 382 11.32 -73.28 42.17
C GLY A 382 11.55 -72.22 41.11
N LYS A 383 10.43 -71.75 40.57
CA LYS A 383 10.36 -70.58 39.69
C LYS A 383 9.60 -69.48 40.41
N LEU A 384 10.25 -68.33 40.56
CA LEU A 384 9.67 -67.13 41.13
C LEU A 384 9.46 -66.10 40.02
N ILE A 385 8.22 -65.69 39.83
CA ILE A 385 7.76 -64.72 38.83
C ILE A 385 7.29 -63.49 39.60
N TRP A 386 7.65 -62.30 39.14
CA TRP A 386 7.17 -61.03 39.69
C TRP A 386 6.11 -60.39 38.77
N PRO A 387 5.32 -59.43 39.26
CA PRO A 387 4.16 -58.88 38.54
C PRO A 387 4.49 -58.17 37.22
N ASP A 388 5.74 -57.73 37.08
CA ASP A 388 6.30 -57.03 35.94
C ASP A 388 6.86 -57.98 34.86
N GLY A 389 6.86 -59.29 35.10
CA GLY A 389 7.44 -60.29 34.20
C GLY A 389 8.91 -60.62 34.47
N VAL A 390 9.54 -60.01 35.49
CA VAL A 390 10.84 -60.50 36.00
C VAL A 390 10.66 -61.95 36.45
N THR A 391 11.62 -62.81 36.15
CA THR A 391 11.61 -64.23 36.56
C THR A 391 12.95 -64.63 37.15
N TYR A 392 12.93 -65.48 38.17
CA TYR A 392 14.09 -66.18 38.70
C TYR A 392 13.81 -67.68 38.71
N GLU A 393 14.77 -68.46 38.22
CA GLU A 393 14.71 -69.92 38.20
C GLU A 393 16.02 -70.46 38.78
N GLY A 394 15.91 -71.29 39.82
CA GLY A 394 17.05 -71.76 40.61
C GLY A 394 16.66 -72.22 42.03
N ASN A 395 17.67 -72.33 42.89
CA ASN A 395 17.53 -72.97 44.20
C ASN A 395 16.95 -72.02 45.26
N PHE A 396 16.06 -72.55 46.10
CA PHE A 396 15.47 -71.83 47.23
C PHE A 396 15.84 -72.47 48.57
N LEU A 397 16.29 -71.64 49.51
CA LEU A 397 16.51 -72.04 50.90
C LEU A 397 15.73 -71.11 51.83
N ASN A 398 14.73 -71.66 52.54
CA ASN A 398 13.83 -70.93 53.44
C ASN A 398 13.26 -69.63 52.81
N GLY A 399 12.74 -69.72 51.59
CA GLY A 399 12.19 -68.56 50.86
C GLY A 399 13.21 -67.59 50.25
N THR A 400 14.52 -67.82 50.38
CA THR A 400 15.57 -66.98 49.78
C THR A 400 16.24 -67.64 48.58
N ARG A 401 16.60 -66.83 47.57
CA ARG A 401 17.36 -67.25 46.39
C ARG A 401 18.81 -67.56 46.78
N HIS A 402 19.29 -68.73 46.39
CA HIS A 402 20.59 -69.25 46.82
C HIS A 402 21.26 -70.11 45.72
N GLY A 403 22.58 -70.28 45.81
CA GLY A 403 23.33 -71.14 44.88
C GLY A 403 23.35 -70.58 43.46
N SER A 404 23.19 -71.45 42.45
CA SER A 404 23.02 -71.04 41.06
C SER A 404 21.60 -70.58 40.76
N GLY A 405 21.44 -69.65 39.81
CA GLY A 405 20.13 -69.29 39.27
C GLY A 405 20.20 -68.19 38.23
N THR A 406 19.24 -68.18 37.31
CA THR A 406 19.11 -67.15 36.27
C THR A 406 18.01 -66.18 36.64
N GLN A 407 18.24 -64.88 36.48
CA GLN A 407 17.21 -63.85 36.57
C GLN A 407 17.02 -63.17 35.21
N ASN A 408 15.84 -63.32 34.61
CA ASN A 408 15.40 -62.50 33.48
C ASN A 408 14.63 -61.30 34.03
N TYR A 409 14.85 -60.12 33.46
CA TYR A 409 14.25 -58.87 33.88
C TYR A 409 13.16 -58.42 32.90
N SER A 410 12.24 -57.58 33.39
CA SER A 410 11.02 -57.12 32.69
C SER A 410 11.29 -56.23 31.47
N ASP A 411 12.47 -55.63 31.39
CA ASP A 411 12.95 -54.92 30.21
C ASP A 411 13.40 -55.87 29.08
N GLY A 412 13.79 -57.11 29.40
CA GLY A 412 14.44 -58.07 28.51
C GLY A 412 15.92 -58.35 28.86
N SER A 413 16.45 -57.73 29.92
CA SER A 413 17.80 -58.00 30.41
C SER A 413 17.89 -59.38 31.07
N ILE A 414 19.06 -60.02 31.05
CA ILE A 414 19.28 -61.36 31.61
C ILE A 414 20.56 -61.35 32.45
N TYR A 415 20.46 -61.77 33.72
CA TYR A 415 21.60 -62.11 34.57
C TYR A 415 21.69 -63.63 34.78
N SER A 416 22.89 -64.18 34.62
CA SER A 416 23.20 -65.57 34.98
C SER A 416 24.49 -65.62 35.81
N GLY A 417 24.43 -66.26 36.98
CA GLY A 417 25.51 -66.26 37.96
C GLY A 417 25.11 -66.80 39.33
N GLY A 418 25.92 -66.47 40.35
CA GLY A 418 25.76 -66.93 41.73
C GLY A 418 24.88 -66.03 42.61
N TRP A 419 24.17 -66.67 43.55
CA TRP A 419 23.23 -66.03 44.47
C TRP A 419 23.53 -66.43 45.91
N ILE A 420 23.66 -65.44 46.79
CA ILE A 420 23.71 -65.65 48.24
C ILE A 420 22.72 -64.67 48.88
N ASN A 421 21.75 -65.21 49.62
CA ASN A 421 20.75 -64.44 50.38
C ASN A 421 20.10 -63.33 49.54
N ASN A 422 19.56 -63.71 48.37
CA ASN A 422 18.95 -62.82 47.37
C ASN A 422 19.88 -61.85 46.61
N LYS A 423 21.20 -61.84 46.84
CA LYS A 423 22.17 -60.92 46.19
C LYS A 423 23.06 -61.61 45.16
N ARG A 424 23.33 -60.93 44.04
CA ARG A 424 24.29 -61.38 43.01
C ARG A 424 25.71 -61.38 43.57
N SER A 425 26.37 -62.52 43.51
CA SER A 425 27.66 -62.78 44.18
C SER A 425 28.53 -63.74 43.36
N GLY A 426 29.82 -63.43 43.22
CA GLY A 426 30.76 -64.19 42.41
C GLY A 426 30.72 -63.79 40.93
N ARG A 427 31.23 -64.64 40.04
CA ARG A 427 31.27 -64.36 38.59
C ARG A 427 29.85 -64.42 38.00
N GLY A 428 29.50 -63.43 37.18
CA GLY A 428 28.18 -63.38 36.54
C GLY A 428 28.13 -62.46 35.33
N ILE A 429 27.33 -62.85 34.34
CA ILE A 429 27.14 -62.11 33.09
C ILE A 429 25.81 -61.35 33.20
N VAL A 430 25.77 -60.09 32.75
CA VAL A 430 24.50 -59.42 32.43
C VAL A 430 24.51 -58.98 30.96
N SER A 431 23.47 -59.39 30.25
CA SER A 431 23.13 -58.86 28.92
C SER A 431 21.90 -57.99 29.10
N TRP A 432 21.89 -56.78 28.57
CA TRP A 432 20.76 -55.88 28.67
C TRP A 432 19.81 -56.01 27.48
N ALA A 433 18.54 -55.64 27.69
CA ALA A 433 17.49 -55.63 26.68
C ALA A 433 17.85 -54.83 25.41
N ASP A 434 18.53 -53.70 25.59
CA ASP A 434 19.06 -52.87 24.51
C ASP A 434 20.39 -53.41 23.94
N GLY A 435 20.65 -54.71 24.12
CA GLY A 435 21.78 -55.47 23.62
C GLY A 435 23.16 -55.01 24.10
N ARG A 436 23.25 -54.11 25.10
CA ARG A 436 24.50 -53.91 25.85
C ARG A 436 24.91 -55.21 26.55
N ARG A 437 26.21 -55.39 26.82
CA ARG A 437 26.73 -56.56 27.56
C ARG A 437 27.81 -56.17 28.57
N TYR A 438 27.75 -56.76 29.77
CA TYR A 438 28.79 -56.70 30.80
C TYR A 438 29.18 -58.11 31.25
N GLU A 439 30.47 -58.31 31.45
CA GLU A 439 31.06 -59.52 32.02
C GLU A 439 32.07 -59.10 33.10
N GLY A 440 31.94 -59.66 34.30
CA GLY A 440 32.82 -59.35 35.42
C GLY A 440 32.37 -59.98 36.74
N ASP A 441 33.07 -59.65 37.81
CA ASP A 441 32.75 -60.12 39.16
C ASP A 441 31.68 -59.25 39.82
N TRP A 442 30.90 -59.87 40.69
CA TRP A 442 29.84 -59.25 41.49
C TRP A 442 30.10 -59.45 42.98
N ILE A 443 30.08 -58.36 43.74
CA ILE A 443 30.15 -58.39 45.21
C ILE A 443 28.90 -57.69 45.74
N ALA A 444 27.95 -58.46 46.28
CA ALA A 444 26.71 -57.97 46.85
C ALA A 444 25.98 -56.95 45.95
N ASP A 445 25.69 -57.38 44.72
CA ASP A 445 25.03 -56.61 43.65
C ASP A 445 25.82 -55.43 43.04
N LYS A 446 27.07 -55.17 43.47
CA LYS A 446 27.93 -54.14 42.88
C LYS A 446 28.95 -54.71 41.88
N THR A 447 29.15 -53.95 40.81
CA THR A 447 30.23 -54.08 39.82
C THR A 447 31.51 -53.35 40.28
N SER A 448 32.65 -53.60 39.63
CA SER A 448 33.91 -52.92 39.98
C SER A 448 34.07 -51.52 39.34
N ASN A 449 34.95 -50.68 39.90
CA ASN A 449 35.09 -49.25 39.60
C ASN A 449 35.75 -48.93 38.24
N LYS A 450 36.13 -49.92 37.43
CA LYS A 450 36.58 -49.74 36.05
C LYS A 450 35.92 -50.79 35.18
N SER A 451 35.06 -50.36 34.26
CA SER A 451 34.23 -51.24 33.44
C SER A 451 34.17 -50.77 31.99
N VAL A 452 34.19 -51.74 31.07
CA VAL A 452 34.01 -51.53 29.64
C VAL A 452 32.54 -51.79 29.33
N LEU A 453 31.87 -50.85 28.68
CA LEU A 453 30.50 -51.03 28.20
C LEU A 453 30.48 -50.95 26.67
N THR A 454 29.88 -51.98 26.06
CA THR A 454 29.69 -52.10 24.60
C THR A 454 28.20 -52.15 24.30
N TRP A 455 27.76 -51.39 23.29
CA TRP A 455 26.40 -51.32 22.76
C TRP A 455 26.24 -52.20 21.49
N PRO A 456 25.01 -52.50 21.01
CA PRO A 456 24.77 -53.43 19.88
C PRO A 456 25.39 -52.97 18.56
N ASP A 457 25.41 -51.66 18.37
CA ASP A 457 25.99 -50.95 17.24
C ASP A 457 27.53 -50.99 17.23
N ARG A 458 28.14 -51.57 18.27
CA ARG A 458 29.59 -51.58 18.57
C ARG A 458 30.15 -50.26 19.12
N SER A 459 29.30 -49.29 19.50
CA SER A 459 29.74 -48.16 20.32
C SER A 459 30.35 -48.68 21.62
N ARG A 460 31.42 -48.04 22.10
CA ARG A 460 32.20 -48.47 23.28
C ARG A 460 32.59 -47.27 24.15
N TYR A 461 32.24 -47.35 25.44
CA TYR A 461 32.68 -46.41 26.47
C TYR A 461 33.74 -47.03 27.37
N GLU A 462 34.74 -46.22 27.71
CA GLU A 462 35.74 -46.50 28.73
C GLU A 462 36.03 -45.21 29.50
N GLY A 463 35.81 -45.22 30.82
CA GLY A 463 35.84 -44.03 31.67
C GLY A 463 35.21 -44.27 33.03
N ASP A 464 35.04 -43.19 33.78
CA ASP A 464 34.49 -43.21 35.13
C ASP A 464 32.95 -43.36 35.11
N TRP A 465 32.42 -44.10 36.08
CA TRP A 465 30.98 -44.35 36.24
C TRP A 465 30.54 -43.99 37.65
N ILE A 466 29.43 -43.25 37.78
CA ILE A 466 28.77 -42.96 39.06
C ILE A 466 27.28 -43.23 38.88
N ASP A 467 26.70 -44.05 39.76
CA ASP A 467 25.28 -44.44 39.80
C ASP A 467 24.70 -44.87 38.44
N GLY A 468 25.48 -45.65 37.68
CA GLY A 468 25.10 -46.19 36.38
C GLY A 468 25.17 -45.20 35.21
N LYS A 469 25.65 -43.97 35.45
CA LYS A 469 25.80 -42.91 34.46
C LYS A 469 27.25 -42.54 34.23
N ARG A 470 27.58 -42.13 33.00
CA ARG A 470 28.89 -41.57 32.66
C ARG A 470 29.06 -40.24 33.39
N ASN A 471 30.11 -40.15 34.18
CA ASN A 471 30.49 -39.00 34.98
C ASN A 471 32.03 -38.90 34.97
N GLY A 472 32.63 -37.81 35.44
CA GLY A 472 34.09 -37.70 35.50
C GLY A 472 34.72 -37.68 34.11
N SER A 473 35.77 -38.49 33.90
CA SER A 473 36.52 -38.56 32.64
C SER A 473 36.16 -39.80 31.83
N GLY A 474 36.06 -39.68 30.50
CA GLY A 474 35.89 -40.88 29.67
C GLY A 474 35.86 -40.67 28.17
N THR A 475 36.25 -41.74 27.46
CA THR A 475 36.26 -41.84 26.01
C THR A 475 35.05 -42.64 25.53
N HIS A 476 34.26 -42.05 24.63
CA HIS A 476 33.16 -42.71 23.95
C HIS A 476 33.48 -42.83 22.46
N ASN A 477 33.61 -44.07 21.98
CA ASN A 477 33.73 -44.40 20.56
C ASN A 477 32.31 -44.72 20.07
N TYR A 478 31.85 -44.01 19.06
CA TYR A 478 30.54 -44.19 18.45
C TYR A 478 30.64 -45.16 17.26
N SER A 479 29.54 -45.86 16.96
CA SER A 479 29.44 -46.88 15.91
C SER A 479 29.63 -46.38 14.48
N ASP A 480 29.40 -45.08 14.24
CA ASP A 480 29.67 -44.42 12.96
C ASP A 480 31.16 -44.08 12.75
N GLY A 481 32.00 -44.27 13.77
CA GLY A 481 33.41 -43.86 13.79
C GLY A 481 33.66 -42.49 14.44
N SER A 482 32.63 -41.78 14.90
CA SER A 482 32.80 -40.58 15.72
C SER A 482 33.41 -40.93 17.10
N MET A 483 34.05 -39.97 17.76
CA MET A 483 34.69 -40.15 19.07
C MET A 483 34.52 -38.89 19.94
N TYR A 484 34.23 -39.07 21.22
CA TYR A 484 34.36 -38.02 22.23
C TYR A 484 35.35 -38.44 23.33
N THR A 485 36.26 -37.54 23.70
CA THR A 485 37.15 -37.68 24.85
C THR A 485 37.08 -36.39 25.67
N GLY A 486 36.59 -36.49 26.91
CA GLY A 486 36.43 -35.32 27.76
C GLY A 486 35.63 -35.57 29.03
N GLY A 487 35.11 -34.50 29.62
CA GLY A 487 34.30 -34.55 30.83
C GLY A 487 32.85 -35.00 30.58
N TRP A 488 32.31 -35.75 31.53
CA TRP A 488 30.92 -36.20 31.57
C TRP A 488 30.27 -35.81 32.89
N VAL A 489 29.01 -35.38 32.82
CA VAL A 489 28.14 -35.18 34.00
C VAL A 489 26.76 -35.69 33.64
N ASN A 490 26.26 -36.68 34.38
CA ASN A 490 24.94 -37.31 34.17
C ASN A 490 24.67 -37.67 32.69
N ASP A 491 25.61 -38.42 32.08
CA ASP A 491 25.59 -38.84 30.66
C ASP A 491 25.66 -37.73 29.60
N LYS A 492 25.77 -36.45 29.99
CA LYS A 492 26.00 -35.33 29.08
C LYS A 492 27.48 -34.95 29.04
N ARG A 493 27.98 -34.59 27.85
CA ARG A 493 29.30 -33.96 27.68
C ARG A 493 29.33 -32.63 28.44
N SER A 494 30.37 -32.39 29.25
CA SER A 494 30.45 -31.25 30.15
C SER A 494 31.90 -30.88 30.48
N GLY A 495 32.20 -29.59 30.67
CA GLY A 495 33.57 -29.12 30.85
C GLY A 495 34.35 -29.11 29.53
N GLN A 496 35.67 -29.31 29.57
CA GLN A 496 36.48 -29.37 28.35
C GLN A 496 36.42 -30.76 27.71
N GLY A 497 36.41 -30.82 26.38
CA GLY A 497 36.49 -32.09 25.67
C GLY A 497 36.64 -31.97 24.15
N LEU A 498 37.31 -32.96 23.57
CA LEU A 498 37.50 -33.15 22.14
C LEU A 498 36.40 -34.05 21.58
N MET A 499 35.69 -33.57 20.57
CA MET A 499 34.79 -34.35 19.73
C MET A 499 35.39 -34.44 18.33
N SER A 500 35.54 -35.65 17.80
CA SER A 500 35.84 -35.92 16.38
C SER A 500 34.63 -36.61 15.76
N TRP A 501 34.23 -36.19 14.58
CA TRP A 501 33.12 -36.77 13.83
C TRP A 501 33.61 -37.66 12.69
N SER A 502 32.76 -38.60 12.28
CA SER A 502 33.00 -39.55 11.18
C SER A 502 33.19 -38.90 9.80
N ASP A 503 32.77 -37.65 9.63
CA ASP A 503 33.04 -36.83 8.42
C ASP A 503 34.45 -36.20 8.41
N GLY A 504 35.21 -36.30 9.50
CA GLY A 504 36.51 -35.65 9.68
C GLY A 504 36.46 -34.27 10.35
N SER A 505 35.28 -33.74 10.67
CA SER A 505 35.15 -32.53 11.50
C SER A 505 35.65 -32.80 12.93
N ARG A 506 36.18 -31.78 13.62
CA ARG A 506 36.53 -31.89 15.05
C ARG A 506 36.32 -30.59 15.83
N TYR A 507 35.84 -30.70 17.06
CA TYR A 507 35.66 -29.60 18.01
C TYR A 507 36.46 -29.84 19.27
N GLU A 508 37.25 -28.85 19.68
CA GLU A 508 38.00 -28.82 20.92
C GLU A 508 37.57 -27.57 21.71
N GLY A 509 37.02 -27.76 22.91
CA GLY A 509 36.59 -26.65 23.75
C GLY A 509 35.56 -27.02 24.80
N GLY A 510 34.82 -26.01 25.26
CA GLY A 510 33.84 -26.14 26.33
C GLY A 510 32.52 -26.79 25.91
N TRP A 511 31.99 -27.60 26.83
CA TRP A 511 30.70 -28.27 26.75
C TRP A 511 29.87 -27.95 27.98
N LEU A 512 28.57 -27.72 27.79
CA LEU A 512 27.58 -27.59 28.87
C LEU A 512 26.29 -28.29 28.43
N ASP A 513 25.75 -29.15 29.30
CA ASP A 513 24.54 -29.94 29.03
C ASP A 513 24.55 -30.70 27.68
N GLY A 514 25.73 -31.15 27.24
CA GLY A 514 25.91 -31.89 25.99
C GLY A 514 26.13 -31.02 24.74
N LYS A 515 25.98 -29.69 24.86
CA LYS A 515 26.12 -28.68 23.79
C LYS A 515 27.46 -27.96 23.87
N ARG A 516 27.97 -27.45 22.73
CA ARG A 516 29.14 -26.56 22.70
C ARG A 516 28.82 -25.24 23.40
N ASN A 517 29.65 -24.85 24.36
CA ASN A 517 29.42 -23.67 25.21
C ASN A 517 30.73 -23.11 25.77
N GLY A 518 30.90 -21.79 25.77
CA GLY A 518 32.18 -21.14 26.07
C GLY A 518 33.13 -21.15 24.86
N ASN A 519 34.42 -20.95 25.08
CA ASN A 519 35.39 -20.87 23.98
C ASN A 519 35.73 -22.26 23.42
N GLY A 520 35.90 -22.36 22.11
CA GLY A 520 36.37 -23.57 21.44
C GLY A 520 36.68 -23.41 19.95
N ALA A 521 37.54 -24.28 19.45
CA ALA A 521 37.95 -24.38 18.06
C ALA A 521 37.17 -25.50 17.35
N TYR A 522 36.44 -25.16 16.28
CA TYR A 522 35.77 -26.11 15.40
C TYR A 522 36.49 -26.14 14.05
N ASN A 523 36.97 -27.31 13.65
CA ASN A 523 37.55 -27.58 12.33
C ASN A 523 36.50 -28.38 11.56
N TYR A 524 36.04 -27.85 10.44
CA TYR A 524 35.02 -28.45 9.60
C TYR A 524 35.67 -29.38 8.57
N SER A 525 34.94 -30.41 8.11
CA SER A 525 35.37 -31.39 7.12
C SER A 525 35.68 -30.81 5.73
N ASP A 526 35.17 -29.61 5.40
CA ASP A 526 35.54 -28.87 4.20
C ASP A 526 36.92 -28.17 4.30
N GLY A 527 37.54 -28.17 5.48
CA GLY A 527 38.78 -27.45 5.78
C GLY A 527 38.58 -26.03 6.34
N SER A 528 37.34 -25.58 6.56
CA SER A 528 37.08 -24.34 7.30
C SER A 528 37.42 -24.50 8.80
N ILE A 529 37.77 -23.42 9.48
CA ILE A 529 38.12 -23.41 10.91
C ILE A 529 37.49 -22.20 11.60
N TYR A 530 36.69 -22.40 12.64
CA TYR A 530 36.20 -21.36 13.56
C TYR A 530 36.91 -21.47 14.91
N ILE A 531 37.33 -20.35 15.48
CA ILE A 531 37.90 -20.23 16.84
C ILE A 531 37.22 -19.03 17.52
N GLY A 532 36.42 -19.30 18.56
CA GLY A 532 35.64 -18.25 19.23
C GLY A 532 34.73 -18.79 20.32
N SER A 533 33.81 -17.94 20.79
CA SER A 533 32.82 -18.32 21.81
C SER A 533 31.60 -19.02 21.19
N TRP A 534 31.03 -19.95 21.96
CA TRP A 534 29.86 -20.74 21.61
C TRP A 534 28.81 -20.60 22.71
N ILE A 535 27.53 -20.53 22.33
CA ILE A 535 26.40 -20.58 23.26
C ILE A 535 25.37 -21.54 22.68
N ASN A 536 25.07 -22.62 23.41
CA ASN A 536 24.04 -23.61 23.05
C ASN A 536 24.17 -24.13 21.61
N ASP A 537 25.37 -24.55 21.23
CA ASP A 537 25.76 -25.02 19.88
C ASP A 537 25.85 -23.97 18.77
N LYS A 538 25.51 -22.69 19.02
CA LYS A 538 25.69 -21.58 18.07
C LYS A 538 26.98 -20.82 18.31
N ARG A 539 27.58 -20.26 17.24
CA ARG A 539 28.67 -19.27 17.30
C ARG A 539 28.11 -17.94 17.80
N SER A 540 28.71 -17.37 18.84
CA SER A 540 28.24 -16.15 19.51
C SER A 540 29.42 -15.38 20.14
N GLY A 541 29.24 -14.11 20.49
CA GLY A 541 30.32 -13.32 21.07
C GLY A 541 31.43 -13.06 20.05
N ARG A 542 32.71 -13.16 20.43
CA ARG A 542 33.83 -12.93 19.49
C ARG A 542 34.37 -14.23 18.91
N GLY A 543 34.62 -14.21 17.60
CA GLY A 543 35.19 -15.35 16.89
C GLY A 543 35.91 -14.97 15.61
N LEU A 544 36.96 -15.75 15.31
CA LEU A 544 37.67 -15.81 14.05
C LEU A 544 37.15 -17.02 13.27
N ILE A 545 36.81 -16.86 12.00
CA ILE A 545 36.61 -17.96 11.06
C ILE A 545 37.53 -17.78 9.85
N THR A 546 38.18 -18.86 9.45
CA THR A 546 38.86 -19.00 8.16
C THR A 546 38.06 -20.04 7.38
N TRP A 547 37.46 -19.64 6.25
CA TRP A 547 36.78 -20.58 5.36
C TRP A 547 37.78 -21.30 4.45
N SER A 548 37.43 -22.50 4.01
CA SER A 548 38.19 -23.33 3.06
C SER A 548 38.61 -22.58 1.78
N ASN A 549 37.82 -21.62 1.32
CA ASN A 549 38.12 -20.75 0.17
C ASN A 549 39.09 -19.58 0.48
N ARG A 550 39.69 -19.53 1.67
CA ARG A 550 40.59 -18.47 2.20
C ARG A 550 39.92 -17.11 2.49
N LYS A 551 38.59 -17.01 2.46
CA LYS A 551 37.86 -15.91 3.14
C LYS A 551 38.15 -15.99 4.64
N ILE A 552 38.24 -14.86 5.33
CA ILE A 552 38.46 -14.77 6.78
C ILE A 552 37.52 -13.73 7.38
N TYR A 553 36.86 -14.02 8.50
CA TYR A 553 36.16 -13.01 9.30
C TYR A 553 36.62 -13.05 10.76
N GLN A 554 36.95 -11.90 11.32
CA GLN A 554 37.28 -11.71 12.73
C GLN A 554 36.38 -10.61 13.31
N GLY A 555 35.51 -10.96 14.25
CA GLY A 555 34.59 -9.98 14.82
C GLY A 555 33.54 -10.59 15.75
N ASP A 556 32.46 -9.84 15.91
CA ASP A 556 31.32 -10.18 16.75
C ASP A 556 30.30 -11.08 15.98
N TRP A 557 29.72 -12.05 16.69
CA TRP A 557 28.76 -13.05 16.22
C TRP A 557 27.54 -13.09 17.13
N ILE A 558 26.36 -13.30 16.55
CA ILE A 558 25.11 -13.49 17.29
C ILE A 558 24.33 -14.63 16.62
N ASP A 559 24.06 -15.70 17.36
CA ASP A 559 23.25 -16.84 16.88
C ASP A 559 23.65 -17.33 15.48
N ASP A 560 24.93 -17.70 15.35
CA ASP A 560 25.59 -18.11 14.10
C ASP A 560 25.71 -17.05 13.00
N ASN A 561 25.14 -15.87 13.16
CA ASN A 561 25.20 -14.79 12.17
C ASN A 561 26.35 -13.80 12.48
N ILE A 562 26.98 -13.29 11.43
CA ILE A 562 27.97 -12.20 11.52
C ILE A 562 27.24 -10.89 11.78
N SER A 563 27.39 -10.34 13.00
CA SER A 563 26.60 -9.22 13.53
C SER A 563 27.36 -8.48 14.63
N GLY A 564 27.54 -7.17 14.49
CA GLY A 564 28.35 -6.32 15.39
C GLY A 564 29.51 -5.68 14.64
N ARG A 565 30.70 -5.57 15.25
CA ARG A 565 31.90 -5.04 14.56
C ARG A 565 32.83 -6.17 14.13
N GLY A 566 33.41 -6.04 12.94
CA GLY A 566 34.38 -7.04 12.48
C GLY A 566 35.12 -6.68 11.19
N ILE A 567 36.21 -7.41 10.99
CA ILE A 567 37.08 -7.38 9.82
C ILE A 567 36.76 -8.61 8.97
N MET A 568 36.43 -8.38 7.70
CA MET A 568 36.27 -9.42 6.68
C MET A 568 37.38 -9.27 5.66
N THR A 569 38.17 -10.32 5.43
CA THR A 569 39.03 -10.46 4.27
C THR A 569 38.36 -11.44 3.31
N PHE A 570 38.05 -10.99 2.10
CA PHE A 570 37.39 -11.79 1.08
C PHE A 570 38.41 -12.64 0.32
N ALA A 571 37.96 -13.72 -0.35
CA ALA A 571 38.83 -14.68 -1.03
C ALA A 571 39.62 -14.10 -2.23
N ASN A 572 39.26 -12.90 -2.70
CA ASN A 572 39.98 -12.13 -3.72
C ASN A 572 41.03 -11.16 -3.14
N GLY A 573 41.13 -11.03 -1.81
CA GLY A 573 42.04 -10.11 -1.12
C GLY A 573 41.43 -8.78 -0.70
N ASP A 574 40.18 -8.47 -1.09
CA ASP A 574 39.48 -7.27 -0.58
C ASP A 574 39.28 -7.37 0.94
N ARG A 575 39.25 -6.22 1.64
CA ARG A 575 39.08 -6.19 3.10
C ARG A 575 38.11 -5.12 3.59
N TYR A 576 37.02 -5.54 4.21
CA TYR A 576 36.09 -4.66 4.92
C TYR A 576 36.40 -4.59 6.42
N ILE A 577 36.31 -3.40 7.01
CA ILE A 577 36.45 -3.12 8.43
C ILE A 577 35.26 -2.25 8.84
N GLY A 578 34.32 -2.76 9.62
CA GLY A 578 33.13 -1.97 9.97
C GLY A 578 32.06 -2.73 10.73
N HIS A 579 30.84 -2.20 10.66
CA HIS A 579 29.65 -2.81 11.23
C HIS A 579 29.00 -3.84 10.29
N TRP A 580 28.40 -4.86 10.89
CA TRP A 580 27.72 -5.96 10.24
C TRP A 580 26.37 -6.21 10.90
N VAL A 581 25.37 -6.57 10.10
CA VAL A 581 24.06 -7.02 10.57
C VAL A 581 23.61 -8.17 9.69
N ASN A 582 23.41 -9.35 10.28
CA ASN A 582 22.93 -10.57 9.61
C ASN A 582 23.73 -10.88 8.32
N GLU A 583 25.05 -11.00 8.49
CA GLU A 583 26.06 -11.25 7.44
C GLU A 583 26.26 -10.14 6.41
N LYS A 584 25.53 -9.02 6.48
CA LYS A 584 25.64 -7.89 5.55
C LYS A 584 26.39 -6.70 6.14
N ARG A 585 27.19 -6.01 5.31
CA ARG A 585 27.83 -4.72 5.68
C ARG A 585 26.75 -3.66 5.92
N ASN A 586 26.84 -2.96 7.05
CA ASN A 586 25.82 -2.01 7.49
C ASN A 586 26.45 -0.93 8.39
N GLY A 587 25.78 0.20 8.61
CA GLY A 587 26.33 1.30 9.40
C GLY A 587 27.65 1.84 8.82
N SER A 588 28.57 2.32 9.65
CA SER A 588 29.86 2.84 9.19
C SER A 588 30.91 1.73 8.95
N GLY A 589 31.69 1.86 7.87
CA GLY A 589 32.79 0.95 7.57
C GLY A 589 33.71 1.37 6.42
N THR A 590 34.94 0.87 6.47
CA THR A 590 35.99 1.05 5.46
C THR A 590 36.14 -0.24 4.64
N GLN A 591 35.94 -0.15 3.33
CA GLN A 591 36.26 -1.19 2.36
C GLN A 591 37.59 -0.82 1.68
N HIS A 592 38.61 -1.64 1.88
CA HIS A 592 39.78 -1.68 1.01
C HIS A 592 39.51 -2.68 -0.12
N TYR A 593 39.94 -2.34 -1.32
CA TYR A 593 39.91 -3.20 -2.50
C TYR A 593 41.34 -3.60 -2.90
N ILE A 594 41.49 -4.77 -3.52
CA ILE A 594 42.80 -5.35 -3.88
C ILE A 594 43.55 -4.56 -4.97
N ASP A 595 42.86 -3.69 -5.72
CA ASP A 595 43.46 -2.74 -6.67
C ASP A 595 44.13 -1.52 -5.98
N GLY A 596 43.93 -1.34 -4.68
CA GLY A 596 44.37 -0.18 -3.90
C GLY A 596 43.30 0.90 -3.71
N SER A 597 42.10 0.74 -4.28
CA SER A 597 40.95 1.62 -4.01
C SER A 597 40.47 1.46 -2.57
N VAL A 598 39.92 2.54 -1.98
CA VAL A 598 39.39 2.56 -0.61
C VAL A 598 38.10 3.38 -0.54
N TYR A 599 37.03 2.79 0.01
CA TYR A 599 35.82 3.52 0.43
C TYR A 599 35.76 3.58 1.96
N THR A 600 35.55 4.76 2.54
CA THR A 600 35.21 4.95 3.96
C THR A 600 33.92 5.72 4.07
N GLY A 601 32.86 5.11 4.61
CA GLY A 601 31.56 5.76 4.68
C GLY A 601 30.48 4.87 5.29
N SER A 602 29.23 5.24 5.02
CA SER A 602 28.05 4.51 5.47
C SER A 602 27.60 3.44 4.46
N TRP A 603 27.08 2.34 5.00
CA TRP A 603 26.64 1.15 4.31
C TRP A 603 25.24 0.75 4.76
N MET A 604 24.46 0.16 3.86
CA MET A 604 23.16 -0.42 4.16
C MET A 604 22.96 -1.66 3.30
N ASN A 605 22.79 -2.82 3.94
CA ASN A 605 22.52 -4.09 3.26
C ASN A 605 23.50 -4.40 2.12
N ASP A 606 24.81 -4.29 2.40
CA ASP A 606 25.93 -4.43 1.47
C ASP A 606 26.12 -3.34 0.40
N GLN A 607 25.25 -2.33 0.32
CA GLN A 607 25.38 -1.20 -0.60
C GLN A 607 25.95 0.04 0.10
N ARG A 608 26.75 0.85 -0.59
CA ARG A 608 27.16 2.18 -0.09
C ARG A 608 25.96 3.13 -0.09
N SER A 609 25.74 3.84 1.01
CA SER A 609 24.53 4.64 1.26
C SER A 609 24.78 5.75 2.29
N GLY A 610 24.31 6.97 2.03
CA GLY A 610 24.63 8.15 2.83
C GLY A 610 26.03 8.71 2.54
N ARG A 611 26.62 9.44 3.48
CA ARG A 611 27.95 10.05 3.32
C ARG A 611 29.06 9.00 3.20
N GLY A 612 29.98 9.22 2.26
CA GLY A 612 31.21 8.44 2.16
C GLY A 612 32.27 9.01 1.23
N LEU A 613 33.53 8.80 1.61
CA LEU A 613 34.73 9.10 0.84
C LEU A 613 35.18 7.87 0.06
N MET A 614 35.13 7.93 -1.26
CA MET A 614 35.84 7.01 -2.15
C MET A 614 37.18 7.61 -2.58
N THR A 615 38.24 6.82 -2.53
CA THR A 615 39.51 7.05 -3.24
C THR A 615 39.72 5.87 -4.17
N TRP A 616 39.89 6.12 -5.46
CA TRP A 616 40.23 5.09 -6.44
C TRP A 616 41.75 4.93 -6.57
N ALA A 617 42.20 3.78 -7.06
CA ALA A 617 43.61 3.46 -7.26
C ALA A 617 44.38 4.43 -8.18
N ASP A 618 43.69 5.12 -9.09
CA ASP A 618 44.26 6.16 -9.97
C ASP A 618 44.48 7.52 -9.26
N GLY A 619 44.10 7.62 -7.98
CA GLY A 619 44.18 8.85 -7.19
C GLY A 619 42.96 9.76 -7.27
N LYS A 620 41.96 9.44 -8.11
CA LYS A 620 40.65 10.11 -8.12
C LYS A 620 39.97 9.96 -6.75
N LYS A 621 39.18 10.95 -6.33
CA LYS A 621 38.43 10.94 -5.05
C LYS A 621 37.03 11.51 -5.19
N PHE A 622 36.09 11.00 -4.41
CA PHE A 622 34.76 11.57 -4.23
C PHE A 622 34.41 11.57 -2.75
N ASP A 623 34.11 12.75 -2.20
CA ASP A 623 33.62 12.94 -0.84
C ASP A 623 32.20 13.52 -0.92
N GLY A 624 31.18 12.75 -0.53
CA GLY A 624 29.79 13.19 -0.68
C GLY A 624 28.77 12.10 -0.42
N ASP A 625 27.57 12.32 -0.95
CA ASP A 625 26.40 11.48 -0.74
C ASP A 625 26.33 10.30 -1.74
N TRP A 626 25.91 9.14 -1.24
CA TRP A 626 25.74 7.88 -1.98
C TRP A 626 24.33 7.32 -1.78
N ILE A 627 23.77 6.69 -2.81
CA ILE A 627 22.49 5.99 -2.75
C ILE A 627 22.61 4.70 -3.56
N GLN A 628 22.45 3.54 -2.92
CA GLN A 628 22.50 2.22 -3.57
C GLN A 628 23.72 2.04 -4.49
N ASP A 629 24.92 2.27 -3.93
CA ASP A 629 26.21 2.26 -4.64
C ASP A 629 26.44 3.33 -5.72
N MET A 630 25.44 4.16 -6.05
CA MET A 630 25.57 5.31 -6.95
C MET A 630 25.97 6.58 -6.19
N ILE A 631 26.77 7.41 -6.85
CA ILE A 631 27.07 8.78 -6.39
C ILE A 631 25.88 9.68 -6.76
N SER A 632 25.13 10.11 -5.73
CA SER A 632 23.84 10.79 -5.87
C SER A 632 23.58 11.68 -4.64
N GLY A 633 23.22 12.95 -4.87
CA GLY A 633 23.22 13.99 -3.83
C GLY A 633 24.40 14.94 -3.97
N ARG A 634 24.86 15.59 -2.90
CA ARG A 634 25.91 16.62 -2.99
C ARG A 634 27.28 16.04 -2.69
N GLY A 635 28.32 16.53 -3.38
CA GLY A 635 29.70 16.08 -3.13
C GLY A 635 30.80 16.87 -3.81
N ASN A 636 32.04 16.54 -3.42
CA ASN A 636 33.29 17.08 -3.94
C ASN A 636 34.04 15.95 -4.68
N MET A 637 34.04 16.00 -6.01
CA MET A 637 34.79 15.07 -6.88
C MET A 637 36.14 15.70 -7.26
N ARG A 638 37.21 14.91 -7.21
CA ARG A 638 38.57 15.29 -7.62
C ARG A 638 39.09 14.22 -8.58
N TRP A 639 39.47 14.62 -9.77
CA TRP A 639 40.00 13.71 -10.79
C TRP A 639 41.54 13.67 -10.75
N SER A 640 42.11 12.62 -11.32
CA SER A 640 43.55 12.35 -11.38
C SER A 640 44.34 13.38 -12.21
N ASP A 641 43.65 14.12 -13.10
CA ASP A 641 44.19 15.29 -13.82
C ASP A 641 44.27 16.57 -12.98
N LYS A 642 43.82 16.53 -11.71
CA LYS A 642 43.64 17.66 -10.77
C LYS A 642 42.38 18.51 -10.99
N SER A 643 41.52 18.20 -11.95
CA SER A 643 40.19 18.82 -12.05
C SER A 643 39.37 18.54 -10.79
N ARG A 644 38.51 19.48 -10.39
CA ARG A 644 37.64 19.36 -9.21
C ARG A 644 36.23 19.87 -9.49
N TYR A 645 35.22 19.20 -8.92
CA TYR A 645 33.83 19.63 -8.95
C TYR A 645 33.25 19.61 -7.56
N GLU A 646 32.50 20.65 -7.21
CA GLU A 646 31.69 20.68 -6.01
C GLU A 646 30.26 21.09 -6.37
N GLY A 647 29.29 20.25 -6.02
CA GLY A 647 27.91 20.43 -6.45
C GLY A 647 27.10 19.14 -6.36
N ASP A 648 26.01 19.11 -7.11
CA ASP A 648 25.03 18.02 -7.07
C ASP A 648 25.34 16.93 -8.11
N PHE A 649 24.97 15.69 -7.79
CA PHE A 649 25.18 14.51 -8.63
C PHE A 649 23.91 13.66 -8.74
N ILE A 650 23.77 12.97 -9.87
CA ILE A 650 22.81 11.88 -10.06
C ILE A 650 23.46 10.79 -10.93
N ASP A 651 23.33 9.53 -10.55
CA ASP A 651 23.90 8.37 -11.27
C ASP A 651 25.42 8.50 -11.54
N GLY A 652 26.16 9.15 -10.65
CA GLY A 652 27.59 9.46 -10.80
C GLY A 652 27.95 10.58 -11.78
N LYS A 653 26.95 11.29 -12.32
CA LYS A 653 27.11 12.39 -13.28
C LYS A 653 26.80 13.74 -12.61
N ARG A 654 27.52 14.80 -13.01
CA ARG A 654 27.25 16.16 -12.52
C ARG A 654 25.83 16.59 -12.88
N HIS A 655 25.10 17.14 -11.91
CA HIS A 655 23.70 17.51 -12.03
C HIS A 655 23.40 18.78 -11.21
N GLY A 656 22.13 19.22 -11.17
CA GLY A 656 21.68 20.31 -10.32
C GLY A 656 22.54 21.58 -10.47
N SER A 657 23.10 22.04 -9.37
CA SER A 657 24.00 23.18 -9.26
C SER A 657 25.43 22.73 -8.95
N GLY A 658 26.45 23.39 -9.52
CA GLY A 658 27.83 23.12 -9.11
C GLY A 658 28.92 23.90 -9.81
N THR A 659 30.06 23.97 -9.12
CA THR A 659 31.30 24.61 -9.55
C THR A 659 32.31 23.56 -10.00
N HIS A 660 32.59 23.52 -11.30
CA HIS A 660 33.72 22.78 -11.85
C HIS A 660 34.94 23.70 -11.99
N ASN A 661 36.13 23.19 -11.68
CA ASN A 661 37.40 23.85 -11.88
C ASN A 661 38.26 22.85 -12.65
N TYR A 662 38.62 23.21 -13.88
CA TYR A 662 39.31 22.36 -14.84
C TYR A 662 40.83 22.34 -14.53
N SER A 663 41.51 21.31 -15.02
CA SER A 663 42.95 21.09 -14.81
C SER A 663 43.85 22.12 -15.52
N ASP A 664 43.32 22.84 -16.51
CA ASP A 664 43.96 23.99 -17.17
C ASP A 664 43.88 25.31 -16.36
N GLY A 665 43.09 25.33 -15.28
CA GLY A 665 42.82 26.52 -14.46
C GLY A 665 41.50 27.22 -14.76
N GLY A 666 40.77 26.82 -15.81
CA GLY A 666 39.43 27.33 -16.10
C GLY A 666 38.41 26.94 -15.03
N THR A 667 37.27 27.63 -14.99
CA THR A 667 36.17 27.36 -14.06
C THR A 667 34.80 27.51 -14.72
N TYR A 668 33.82 26.77 -14.20
CA TYR A 668 32.40 26.95 -14.51
C TYR A 668 31.57 26.84 -13.24
N THR A 669 30.73 27.83 -12.96
CA THR A 669 29.77 27.85 -11.86
C THR A 669 28.36 28.00 -12.44
N GLY A 670 27.51 27.00 -12.30
CA GLY A 670 26.16 27.05 -12.89
C GLY A 670 25.39 25.74 -12.80
N GLY A 671 24.37 25.61 -13.65
CA GLY A 671 23.55 24.42 -13.72
C GLY A 671 24.16 23.27 -14.55
N TRP A 672 23.80 22.04 -14.21
CA TRP A 672 24.27 20.82 -14.88
C TRP A 672 23.15 19.81 -15.10
N ILE A 673 23.13 19.17 -16.27
CA ILE A 673 22.26 18.03 -16.58
C ILE A 673 23.12 16.89 -17.13
N LYS A 674 23.37 15.88 -16.29
CA LYS A 674 24.12 14.65 -16.59
C LYS A 674 25.40 14.94 -17.38
N ASP A 675 26.30 15.68 -16.73
CA ASP A 675 27.60 16.18 -17.21
C ASP A 675 27.58 17.29 -18.29
N LYS A 676 26.43 17.72 -18.78
CA LYS A 676 26.32 18.89 -19.67
C LYS A 676 25.99 20.16 -18.87
N ARG A 677 26.69 21.28 -19.15
CA ARG A 677 26.34 22.62 -18.65
C ARG A 677 24.94 23.02 -19.14
N SER A 678 24.10 23.58 -18.27
CA SER A 678 22.69 23.87 -18.56
C SER A 678 22.14 25.01 -17.69
N GLY A 679 21.13 25.74 -18.16
CA GLY A 679 20.54 26.87 -17.43
C GLY A 679 21.49 28.07 -17.38
N ARG A 680 21.36 28.96 -16.38
CA ARG A 680 22.31 30.08 -16.20
C ARG A 680 23.62 29.57 -15.60
N GLY A 681 24.75 30.06 -16.11
CA GLY A 681 26.07 29.76 -15.55
C GLY A 681 27.15 30.71 -16.02
N PHE A 682 28.15 30.88 -15.16
CA PHE A 682 29.35 31.68 -15.38
C PHE A 682 30.53 30.76 -15.73
N MET A 683 31.24 31.08 -16.81
CA MET A 683 32.46 30.39 -17.27
C MET A 683 33.62 31.38 -17.25
N VAL A 684 34.78 30.92 -16.79
CA VAL A 684 36.09 31.56 -17.00
C VAL A 684 36.99 30.52 -17.67
N TRP A 685 37.50 30.81 -18.86
CA TRP A 685 38.47 29.94 -19.53
C TRP A 685 39.88 30.21 -19.01
N ALA A 686 40.80 29.25 -19.14
CA ALA A 686 42.18 29.37 -18.66
C ALA A 686 42.97 30.52 -19.32
N ASP A 687 42.54 30.98 -20.50
CA ASP A 687 43.08 32.14 -21.22
C ASP A 687 42.47 33.49 -20.76
N GLY A 688 41.63 33.49 -19.72
CA GLY A 688 41.05 34.71 -19.13
C GLY A 688 39.75 35.18 -19.76
N ARG A 689 39.26 34.54 -20.84
CA ARG A 689 37.93 34.82 -21.41
C ARG A 689 36.84 34.51 -20.39
N THR A 690 35.70 35.20 -20.46
CA THR A 690 34.55 34.93 -19.60
C THR A 690 33.22 34.87 -20.35
N TYR A 691 32.26 34.14 -19.79
CA TYR A 691 30.87 34.15 -20.25
C TYR A 691 29.92 34.04 -19.06
N GLU A 692 28.97 34.97 -18.95
CA GLU A 692 27.83 34.85 -18.04
C GLU A 692 26.54 34.82 -18.85
N GLY A 693 25.79 33.72 -18.79
CA GLY A 693 24.56 33.61 -19.58
C GLY A 693 23.92 32.24 -19.53
N GLY A 694 23.01 31.99 -20.46
CA GLY A 694 22.35 30.70 -20.63
C GLY A 694 23.24 29.64 -21.29
N TRP A 695 22.96 28.38 -20.95
CA TRP A 695 23.60 27.17 -21.45
C TRP A 695 22.55 26.11 -21.78
N ALA A 696 22.75 25.39 -22.89
CA ALA A 696 21.98 24.21 -23.27
C ALA A 696 22.91 23.17 -23.91
N ASP A 697 22.76 21.90 -23.53
CA ASP A 697 23.60 20.79 -24.01
C ASP A 697 25.12 21.03 -23.94
N GLY A 698 25.58 21.80 -22.94
CA GLY A 698 27.00 22.13 -22.77
C GLY A 698 27.48 23.34 -23.59
N LYS A 699 26.62 23.95 -24.41
CA LYS A 699 26.89 25.10 -25.29
C LYS A 699 26.22 26.38 -24.78
N GLN A 700 26.76 27.54 -25.14
CA GLN A 700 26.14 28.86 -24.88
C GLN A 700 24.83 28.96 -25.68
N ASN A 701 23.74 29.35 -25.01
CA ASN A 701 22.40 29.39 -25.59
C ASN A 701 21.48 30.36 -24.82
N GLY A 702 20.63 31.12 -25.50
CA GLY A 702 19.82 32.19 -24.89
C GLY A 702 20.63 33.46 -24.69
N PHE A 703 20.22 34.32 -23.76
CA PHE A 703 20.92 35.60 -23.52
C PHE A 703 22.20 35.40 -22.69
N GLY A 704 23.26 36.15 -23.02
CA GLY A 704 24.53 36.11 -22.28
C GLY A 704 25.55 37.17 -22.68
N THR A 705 26.39 37.53 -21.72
CA THR A 705 27.55 38.40 -21.86
C THR A 705 28.81 37.55 -22.03
N TYR A 706 29.60 37.80 -23.07
CA TYR A 706 30.91 37.19 -23.34
C TYR A 706 31.98 38.28 -23.35
N LYS A 707 33.15 37.98 -22.78
CA LYS A 707 34.36 38.81 -22.89
C LYS A 707 35.50 37.95 -23.43
N ASP A 708 36.18 38.44 -24.48
CA ASP A 708 37.36 37.76 -25.04
C ASP A 708 38.68 38.17 -24.35
N THR A 709 39.80 37.65 -24.86
CA THR A 709 41.16 37.89 -24.34
C THR A 709 41.61 39.34 -24.48
N ASP A 710 41.14 40.00 -25.54
CA ASP A 710 41.58 41.33 -25.96
C ASP A 710 40.75 42.41 -25.26
N GLY A 711 39.67 41.99 -24.59
CA GLY A 711 38.80 42.80 -23.76
C GLY A 711 37.45 43.11 -24.38
N ASN A 712 37.19 42.68 -25.62
CA ASN A 712 35.96 42.99 -26.34
C ASN A 712 34.77 42.29 -25.67
N ILE A 713 33.61 42.97 -25.60
CA ILE A 713 32.43 42.51 -24.86
C ILE A 713 31.23 42.37 -25.80
N TYR A 714 30.68 41.16 -25.90
CA TYR A 714 29.38 40.92 -26.53
C TYR A 714 28.31 40.68 -25.47
N THR A 715 27.19 41.38 -25.55
CA THR A 715 26.02 41.17 -24.69
C THR A 715 24.78 41.03 -25.58
N GLY A 716 24.23 39.82 -25.67
CA GLY A 716 23.13 39.52 -26.59
C GLY A 716 22.71 38.05 -26.60
N GLY A 717 22.02 37.64 -27.67
CA GLY A 717 21.57 36.26 -27.85
C GLY A 717 22.64 35.31 -28.39
N TRP A 718 22.51 34.04 -27.99
CA TRP A 718 23.39 32.94 -28.37
C TRP A 718 22.58 31.72 -28.80
N ILE A 719 23.05 31.02 -29.83
CA ILE A 719 22.55 29.70 -30.23
C ILE A 719 23.76 28.82 -30.53
N ASN A 720 23.91 27.69 -29.83
CA ASN A 720 24.95 26.69 -30.09
C ASN A 720 26.41 27.24 -30.10
N ASN A 721 26.75 28.17 -29.19
CA ASN A 721 28.03 28.92 -29.15
C ASN A 721 28.21 30.02 -30.23
N GLN A 722 27.17 30.35 -31.00
CA GLN A 722 27.22 31.42 -32.01
C GLN A 722 26.34 32.61 -31.59
N ARG A 723 26.79 33.84 -31.86
CA ARG A 723 25.98 35.06 -31.62
C ARG A 723 24.78 35.10 -32.58
N SER A 724 23.59 35.40 -32.04
CA SER A 724 22.32 35.30 -32.76
C SER A 724 21.24 36.21 -32.16
N GLY A 725 20.39 36.80 -33.01
CA GLY A 725 19.37 37.77 -32.60
C GLY A 725 19.99 39.12 -32.23
N SER A 726 19.26 39.94 -31.48
CA SER A 726 19.75 41.27 -31.08
C SER A 726 20.88 41.18 -30.05
N GLY A 727 21.93 41.99 -30.22
CA GLY A 727 23.06 42.04 -29.32
C GLY A 727 24.02 43.20 -29.56
N VAL A 728 24.57 43.70 -28.46
CA VAL A 728 25.61 44.73 -28.44
C VAL A 728 26.98 44.07 -28.52
N MET A 729 27.89 44.59 -29.34
CA MET A 729 29.32 44.31 -29.27
C MET A 729 30.09 45.61 -29.04
N VAL A 730 31.07 45.58 -28.14
CA VAL A 730 32.03 46.66 -27.90
C VAL A 730 33.43 46.13 -28.18
N TRP A 731 34.16 46.79 -29.07
CA TRP A 731 35.56 46.54 -29.38
C TRP A 731 36.43 47.70 -28.88
N SER A 732 37.56 47.38 -28.25
CA SER A 732 38.56 48.36 -27.80
C SER A 732 37.99 49.58 -27.05
N ASP A 733 36.96 49.36 -26.23
CA ASP A 733 36.16 50.34 -25.47
C ASP A 733 35.47 51.49 -26.26
N ILE A 734 35.82 51.73 -27.53
CA ILE A 734 35.35 52.89 -28.31
C ILE A 734 34.51 52.55 -29.54
N GLU A 735 34.71 51.37 -30.15
CA GLU A 735 33.98 50.90 -31.33
C GLU A 735 32.80 50.02 -30.88
N LYS A 736 31.60 50.28 -31.40
CA LYS A 736 30.37 49.63 -30.93
C LYS A 736 29.47 49.21 -32.09
N TYR A 737 29.00 47.97 -32.09
CA TYR A 737 27.81 47.55 -32.85
C TYR A 737 26.62 47.34 -31.90
N ASP A 738 25.45 47.75 -32.35
CA ASP A 738 24.18 47.65 -31.62
C ASP A 738 23.09 47.25 -32.62
N GLY A 739 22.72 45.97 -32.67
CA GLY A 739 21.87 45.46 -33.75
C GLY A 739 21.74 43.94 -33.77
N ASN A 740 21.33 43.41 -34.91
CA ASN A 740 21.02 42.00 -35.08
C ASN A 740 22.20 41.15 -35.61
N TRP A 741 22.23 39.89 -35.19
CA TRP A 741 23.28 38.92 -35.47
C TRP A 741 22.69 37.60 -35.97
N VAL A 742 23.39 36.95 -36.90
CA VAL A 742 23.11 35.58 -37.34
C VAL A 742 24.45 34.86 -37.55
N GLY A 743 24.67 33.76 -36.85
CA GLY A 743 25.85 32.91 -37.04
C GLY A 743 27.17 33.68 -36.92
N ASP A 744 27.31 34.50 -35.87
CA ASP A 744 28.48 35.36 -35.61
C ASP A 744 28.70 36.54 -36.58
N GLN A 745 27.79 36.75 -37.54
CA GLN A 745 27.84 37.86 -38.50
C GLN A 745 26.76 38.91 -38.18
N ARG A 746 27.07 40.20 -38.40
CA ARG A 746 26.07 41.29 -38.30
C ARG A 746 25.10 41.16 -39.46
N ASN A 747 23.79 41.18 -39.19
CA ASN A 747 22.76 40.88 -40.19
C ASN A 747 21.44 41.58 -39.82
N GLY A 748 20.69 42.09 -40.80
CA GLY A 748 19.53 42.95 -40.57
C GLY A 748 19.92 44.34 -40.02
N ILE A 749 18.95 45.06 -39.46
CA ILE A 749 19.15 46.43 -38.97
C ILE A 749 20.14 46.47 -37.79
N GLY A 750 21.05 47.45 -37.82
CA GLY A 750 21.92 47.78 -36.69
C GLY A 750 22.64 49.11 -36.84
N ARG A 751 23.24 49.57 -35.74
CA ARG A 751 24.02 50.80 -35.63
C ARG A 751 25.47 50.49 -35.27
N MET A 752 26.41 50.97 -36.08
CA MET A 752 27.85 50.79 -35.94
C MET A 752 28.51 52.14 -35.70
N LYS A 753 29.14 52.34 -34.54
CA LYS A 753 30.06 53.45 -34.26
C LYS A 753 31.49 52.91 -34.41
N TYR A 754 32.27 53.46 -35.33
CA TYR A 754 33.64 53.07 -35.59
C TYR A 754 34.63 53.80 -34.64
N ALA A 755 35.84 53.26 -34.49
CA ALA A 755 36.88 53.83 -33.63
C ALA A 755 37.29 55.26 -34.03
N ASP A 756 37.25 55.59 -35.32
CA ASP A 756 37.54 56.91 -35.89
C ASP A 756 36.38 57.92 -35.79
N GLY A 757 35.30 57.57 -35.08
CA GLY A 757 34.15 58.44 -34.84
C GLY A 757 33.06 58.39 -35.92
N ARG A 758 33.27 57.69 -37.04
CA ARG A 758 32.21 57.46 -38.04
C ARG A 758 31.04 56.67 -37.43
N ILE A 759 29.82 56.92 -37.90
CA ILE A 759 28.61 56.21 -37.43
C ILE A 759 27.76 55.79 -38.63
N TYR A 760 27.50 54.50 -38.76
CA TYR A 760 26.51 53.95 -39.68
C TYR A 760 25.27 53.46 -38.93
N ALA A 761 24.08 53.70 -39.46
CA ALA A 761 22.81 53.13 -38.99
C ALA A 761 21.99 52.69 -40.21
N GLY A 762 21.69 51.40 -40.31
CA GLY A 762 21.04 50.83 -41.49
C GLY A 762 21.10 49.30 -41.49
N GLU A 763 20.89 48.70 -42.65
CA GLU A 763 20.90 47.26 -42.83
C GLU A 763 22.32 46.69 -42.98
N PHE A 764 22.51 45.48 -42.43
CA PHE A 764 23.70 44.67 -42.63
C PHE A 764 23.32 43.34 -43.28
N MET A 765 24.22 42.82 -44.12
CA MET A 765 24.16 41.44 -44.58
C MET A 765 25.57 40.87 -44.55
N ASN A 766 25.73 39.71 -43.90
CA ASN A 766 27.00 38.99 -43.76
C ASN A 766 28.16 39.91 -43.32
N SER A 767 27.91 40.71 -42.28
CA SER A 767 28.80 41.74 -41.72
C SER A 767 29.14 42.95 -42.60
N LYS A 768 28.65 43.05 -43.84
CA LYS A 768 28.77 44.24 -44.71
C LYS A 768 27.53 45.15 -44.57
N ARG A 769 27.66 46.44 -44.91
CA ARG A 769 26.51 47.36 -45.08
C ARG A 769 25.75 46.98 -46.35
N MET A 770 24.43 46.94 -46.27
CA MET A 770 23.52 46.51 -47.33
C MET A 770 22.24 47.35 -47.26
N GLY A 771 21.30 47.19 -48.19
CA GLY A 771 19.96 47.77 -48.10
C GLY A 771 19.98 49.28 -47.95
N HIS A 772 19.08 49.85 -47.16
CA HIS A 772 19.08 51.29 -46.89
C HIS A 772 19.85 51.65 -45.61
N GLY A 773 20.53 52.80 -45.58
CA GLY A 773 21.18 53.26 -44.36
C GLY A 773 21.88 54.62 -44.42
N GLN A 774 21.99 55.25 -43.26
CA GLN A 774 22.67 56.52 -43.05
C GLN A 774 24.12 56.27 -42.57
N MET A 775 25.10 56.93 -43.19
CA MET A 775 26.47 57.08 -42.67
C MET A 775 26.69 58.55 -42.29
N THR A 776 27.30 58.78 -41.13
CA THR A 776 27.86 60.06 -40.69
C THR A 776 29.36 59.91 -40.53
N TRP A 777 30.13 60.80 -41.14
CA TRP A 777 31.59 60.86 -41.02
C TRP A 777 31.99 61.69 -39.81
N SER A 778 33.19 61.45 -39.28
CA SER A 778 33.76 62.21 -38.15
C SER A 778 33.99 63.69 -38.46
N GLU A 779 34.15 64.04 -39.73
CA GLU A 779 34.30 65.41 -40.22
C GLU A 779 32.96 66.16 -40.39
N GLY A 780 31.81 65.50 -40.18
CA GLY A 780 30.48 66.11 -40.26
C GLY A 780 29.65 65.72 -41.50
N ASP A 781 30.31 65.28 -42.58
CA ASP A 781 29.69 64.74 -43.80
C ASP A 781 28.66 63.62 -43.49
N LYS A 782 27.61 63.51 -44.29
CA LYS A 782 26.54 62.50 -44.14
C LYS A 782 26.09 61.95 -45.49
N TYR A 783 25.70 60.68 -45.51
CA TYR A 783 25.05 60.03 -46.65
C TYR A 783 23.85 59.26 -46.16
N GLU A 784 22.74 59.34 -46.86
CA GLU A 784 21.51 58.59 -46.61
C GLU A 784 21.00 58.05 -47.94
N GLY A 785 20.90 56.73 -48.06
CA GLY A 785 20.73 56.07 -49.35
C GLY A 785 21.05 54.59 -49.31
N ASP A 786 21.17 54.00 -50.48
CA ASP A 786 21.25 52.56 -50.69
C ASP A 786 22.70 52.05 -50.67
N TRP A 787 22.90 50.86 -50.12
CA TRP A 787 24.21 50.22 -49.93
C TRP A 787 24.24 48.82 -50.52
N VAL A 788 25.31 48.49 -51.24
CA VAL A 788 25.58 47.14 -51.75
C VAL A 788 27.02 46.77 -51.45
N ASP A 789 27.24 45.60 -50.84
CA ASP A 789 28.57 45.08 -50.49
C ASP A 789 29.46 46.06 -49.70
N GLY A 790 28.86 46.95 -48.92
CA GLY A 790 29.57 47.97 -48.15
C GLY A 790 29.89 49.27 -48.91
N ARG A 791 29.39 49.46 -50.14
CA ARG A 791 29.57 50.67 -50.98
C ARG A 791 28.26 51.40 -51.21
N ARG A 792 28.29 52.72 -51.38
CA ARG A 792 27.12 53.52 -51.82
C ARG A 792 26.69 53.09 -53.22
N ASN A 793 25.40 52.89 -53.40
CA ASN A 793 24.79 52.39 -54.62
C ASN A 793 23.36 52.98 -54.79
N GLY A 794 22.62 52.57 -55.81
CA GLY A 794 21.22 52.92 -55.99
C GLY A 794 20.95 54.44 -55.95
N SER A 795 20.08 54.85 -55.04
CA SER A 795 19.71 56.24 -54.78
C SER A 795 20.30 56.74 -53.45
N GLY A 796 20.65 58.02 -53.37
CA GLY A 796 21.07 58.59 -52.10
C GLY A 796 21.40 60.08 -52.10
N THR A 797 21.20 60.69 -50.93
CA THR A 797 21.58 62.07 -50.62
C THR A 797 22.88 62.09 -49.82
N TYR A 798 23.87 62.85 -50.28
CA TYR A 798 25.10 63.17 -49.57
C TYR A 798 25.08 64.65 -49.16
N ASN A 799 25.23 64.93 -47.88
CA ASN A 799 25.35 66.26 -47.31
C ASN A 799 26.82 66.45 -46.92
N TYR A 800 27.46 67.46 -47.48
CA TYR A 800 28.85 67.81 -47.21
C TYR A 800 28.92 68.81 -46.04
N ASN A 801 30.00 68.77 -45.27
CA ASN A 801 30.18 69.61 -44.08
C ASN A 801 30.37 71.12 -44.40
N ASP A 802 30.65 71.47 -45.66
CA ASP A 802 30.62 72.86 -46.15
C ASP A 802 29.19 73.41 -46.33
N GLY A 803 28.16 72.56 -46.25
CA GLY A 803 26.76 72.89 -46.54
C GLY A 803 26.32 72.55 -47.97
N SER A 804 27.22 72.08 -48.83
CA SER A 804 26.85 71.54 -50.15
C SER A 804 26.04 70.24 -49.99
N THR A 805 25.22 69.90 -50.99
CA THR A 805 24.45 68.64 -51.03
C THR A 805 24.46 68.03 -52.42
N TYR A 806 24.37 66.70 -52.49
CA TYR A 806 24.10 65.94 -53.72
C TYR A 806 22.96 64.96 -53.48
N THR A 807 21.94 64.96 -54.31
CA THR A 807 20.86 63.94 -54.31
C THR A 807 20.77 63.34 -55.71
N GLY A 808 21.02 62.03 -55.83
CA GLY A 808 21.04 61.37 -57.13
C GLY A 808 21.44 59.91 -57.08
N SER A 809 21.85 59.40 -58.24
CA SER A 809 22.24 58.00 -58.45
C SER A 809 23.72 57.73 -58.12
N TRP A 810 23.96 56.61 -57.44
CA TRP A 810 25.28 56.16 -57.01
C TRP A 810 25.60 54.76 -57.53
N ILE A 811 26.82 54.52 -57.98
CA ILE A 811 27.33 53.17 -58.32
C ILE A 811 28.76 53.05 -57.80
N ASN A 812 29.01 52.05 -56.94
CA ASN A 812 30.33 51.76 -56.38
C ASN A 812 31.03 53.01 -55.80
N ASP A 813 30.35 53.70 -54.88
CA ASP A 813 30.81 54.93 -54.23
C ASP A 813 31.02 56.16 -55.13
N LYS A 814 30.64 56.10 -56.40
CA LYS A 814 30.71 57.22 -57.36
C LYS A 814 29.33 57.71 -57.78
N ARG A 815 29.19 59.01 -58.01
CA ARG A 815 27.99 59.62 -58.61
C ARG A 815 27.93 59.30 -60.10
N LEU A 816 26.85 58.67 -60.56
CA LEU A 816 26.67 58.21 -61.93
C LEU A 816 25.18 58.10 -62.27
N GLY A 817 24.74 58.75 -63.36
CA GLY A 817 23.34 58.87 -63.72
C GLY A 817 22.85 60.30 -63.47
N ARG A 818 21.57 60.49 -63.14
CA ARG A 818 21.07 61.84 -62.78
C ARG A 818 21.33 62.17 -61.32
N GLY A 819 21.57 63.46 -61.06
CA GLY A 819 21.58 64.00 -59.71
C GLY A 819 21.57 65.53 -59.68
N THR A 820 20.88 66.07 -58.67
CA THR A 820 21.01 67.46 -58.25
C THR A 820 22.25 67.60 -57.38
N PHE A 821 23.04 68.65 -57.58
CA PHE A 821 24.03 69.14 -56.62
C PHE A 821 23.72 70.60 -56.27
N VAL A 822 23.65 70.93 -55.00
CA VAL A 822 23.56 72.31 -54.50
C VAL A 822 24.90 72.63 -53.84
N TRP A 823 25.56 73.68 -54.29
CA TRP A 823 26.78 74.18 -53.66
C TRP A 823 26.45 75.01 -52.42
N ALA A 824 27.38 75.10 -51.48
CA ALA A 824 27.24 75.90 -50.26
C ALA A 824 26.95 77.39 -50.49
N ASP A 825 27.24 77.93 -51.68
CA ASP A 825 26.88 79.30 -52.09
C ASP A 825 25.40 79.45 -52.49
N GLY A 826 24.65 78.35 -52.65
CA GLY A 826 23.26 78.32 -53.12
C GLY A 826 23.09 78.09 -54.63
N LYS A 827 24.19 78.01 -55.41
CA LYS A 827 24.16 77.60 -56.81
C LYS A 827 23.68 76.14 -56.90
N LYS A 828 22.95 75.77 -57.96
CA LYS A 828 22.47 74.40 -58.20
C LYS A 828 22.88 73.89 -59.59
N TYR A 829 23.27 72.62 -59.68
CA TYR A 829 23.26 71.83 -60.90
C TYR A 829 22.17 70.74 -60.82
N ASP A 830 21.53 70.44 -61.95
CA ASP A 830 20.52 69.38 -62.07
C ASP A 830 20.65 68.70 -63.43
N GLY A 831 21.17 67.47 -63.47
CA GLY A 831 21.49 66.81 -64.74
C GLY A 831 22.33 65.55 -64.59
N ASP A 832 23.07 65.25 -65.66
CA ASP A 832 23.80 64.00 -65.83
C ASP A 832 25.22 64.03 -65.20
N TRP A 833 25.58 62.91 -64.57
CA TRP A 833 26.85 62.67 -63.89
C TRP A 833 27.53 61.42 -64.43
N ILE A 834 28.84 61.50 -64.65
CA ILE A 834 29.67 60.38 -65.09
C ILE A 834 30.91 60.32 -64.19
N HIS A 835 30.99 59.31 -63.33
CA HIS A 835 32.12 59.08 -62.41
C HIS A 835 32.53 60.34 -61.63
N ASP A 836 31.60 60.88 -60.86
CA ASP A 836 31.76 62.08 -60.02
C ASP A 836 31.99 63.41 -60.74
N ARG A 837 31.93 63.42 -62.07
CA ARG A 837 32.01 64.64 -62.91
C ARG A 837 30.63 65.02 -63.44
N ILE A 838 30.34 66.32 -63.42
CA ILE A 838 29.21 66.94 -64.13
C ILE A 838 29.50 66.85 -65.63
N SER A 839 28.85 65.93 -66.33
CA SER A 839 29.14 65.57 -67.72
C SER A 839 27.90 64.98 -68.40
N GLY A 840 27.39 65.67 -69.42
CA GLY A 840 26.13 65.34 -70.11
C GLY A 840 25.19 66.55 -70.16
N ARG A 841 23.87 66.35 -70.25
CA ARG A 841 22.91 67.47 -70.27
C ARG A 841 22.49 67.85 -68.84
N GLY A 842 22.31 69.14 -68.60
CA GLY A 842 21.75 69.61 -67.34
C GLY A 842 21.38 71.09 -67.30
N THR A 843 20.83 71.47 -66.16
CA THR A 843 20.57 72.85 -65.75
C THR A 843 21.68 73.30 -64.79
N ILE A 844 22.23 74.50 -64.97
CA ILE A 844 22.93 75.22 -63.89
C ILE A 844 22.06 76.43 -63.54
N ALA A 845 21.74 76.61 -62.27
CA ALA A 845 21.09 77.80 -61.73
C ALA A 845 22.03 78.49 -60.74
N TRP A 846 22.10 79.82 -60.82
CA TRP A 846 22.91 80.67 -59.95
C TRP A 846 22.00 81.49 -59.01
N VAL A 847 22.58 81.97 -57.91
CA VAL A 847 21.88 82.68 -56.82
C VAL A 847 21.26 84.02 -57.27
N ASP A 848 21.84 84.63 -58.30
CA ASP A 848 21.35 85.86 -58.94
C ASP A 848 20.08 85.65 -59.78
N GLY A 849 19.64 84.41 -59.97
CA GLY A 849 18.52 84.04 -60.85
C GLY A 849 18.94 83.66 -62.28
N SER A 850 20.23 83.75 -62.63
CA SER A 850 20.71 83.25 -63.93
C SER A 850 20.50 81.73 -64.04
N ARG A 851 20.11 81.26 -65.23
CA ARG A 851 19.87 79.83 -65.53
C ARG A 851 20.42 79.43 -66.90
N TYR A 852 21.37 78.49 -66.88
CA TYR A 852 21.83 77.74 -68.04
C TYR A 852 21.03 76.43 -68.18
N GLU A 853 20.67 76.06 -69.40
CA GLU A 853 20.28 74.71 -69.76
C GLU A 853 20.99 74.28 -71.05
N GLY A 854 21.73 73.17 -70.99
CA GLY A 854 22.54 72.72 -72.12
C GLY A 854 23.46 71.58 -71.75
N ASN A 855 24.59 71.47 -72.45
CA ASN A 855 25.58 70.43 -72.22
C ASN A 855 26.67 70.95 -71.27
N CYS A 856 27.12 70.10 -70.36
CA CYS A 856 28.24 70.37 -69.46
C CYS A 856 29.33 69.32 -69.63
N VAL A 857 30.59 69.74 -69.43
CA VAL A 857 31.76 68.86 -69.34
C VAL A 857 32.64 69.37 -68.20
N ASP A 858 32.98 68.49 -67.24
CA ASP A 858 33.73 68.82 -66.03
C ASP A 858 33.18 70.07 -65.29
N GLY A 859 31.84 70.17 -65.22
CA GLY A 859 31.14 71.28 -64.54
C GLY A 859 31.03 72.59 -65.32
N LYS A 860 31.65 72.68 -66.51
CA LYS A 860 31.65 73.87 -67.37
C LYS A 860 30.62 73.76 -68.48
N ARG A 861 30.01 74.90 -68.86
CA ARG A 861 29.13 75.00 -70.04
C ARG A 861 29.93 74.65 -71.30
N ASN A 862 29.40 73.74 -72.10
CA ASN A 862 30.05 73.20 -73.29
C ASN A 862 29.01 72.84 -74.37
N GLY A 863 29.44 72.41 -75.55
CA GLY A 863 28.54 72.03 -76.65
C GLY A 863 27.54 73.13 -76.99
N THR A 864 26.23 72.81 -77.03
CA THR A 864 25.15 73.79 -77.19
C THR A 864 24.36 74.00 -75.90
N GLY A 865 23.84 75.22 -75.69
CA GLY A 865 22.95 75.52 -74.57
C GLY A 865 22.45 76.96 -74.54
N THR A 866 21.40 77.18 -73.76
CA THR A 866 20.76 78.48 -73.52
C THR A 866 21.09 78.99 -72.13
N HIS A 867 21.60 80.21 -72.02
CA HIS A 867 21.80 80.93 -70.77
C HIS A 867 20.85 82.13 -70.69
N ASN A 868 19.97 82.10 -69.71
CA ASN A 868 19.16 83.23 -69.29
C ASN A 868 19.95 83.92 -68.17
N TYR A 869 20.26 85.19 -68.34
CA TYR A 869 21.01 86.00 -67.39
C TYR A 869 20.05 86.76 -66.47
N SER A 870 20.50 87.11 -65.27
CA SER A 870 19.73 87.82 -64.23
C SER A 870 19.31 89.25 -64.61
N ASP A 871 19.96 89.87 -65.59
CA ASP A 871 19.55 91.15 -66.19
C ASP A 871 18.38 91.01 -67.19
N GLY A 872 17.97 89.78 -67.53
CA GLY A 872 16.98 89.48 -68.58
C GLY A 872 17.58 89.25 -69.96
N SER A 873 18.91 89.33 -70.13
CA SER A 873 19.58 88.92 -71.37
C SER A 873 19.48 87.41 -71.57
N ILE A 874 19.44 86.95 -72.83
CA ILE A 874 19.38 85.52 -73.19
C ILE A 874 20.40 85.23 -74.28
N TYR A 875 21.31 84.28 -74.04
CA TYR A 875 22.16 83.70 -75.06
C TYR A 875 21.73 82.26 -75.39
N ALA A 876 21.45 81.96 -76.65
CA ALA A 876 21.25 80.59 -77.14
C ALA A 876 22.29 80.27 -78.22
N GLY A 877 23.18 79.31 -77.98
CA GLY A 877 24.28 79.04 -78.91
C GLY A 877 25.30 78.02 -78.41
N GLY A 878 26.49 78.07 -79.01
CA GLY A 878 27.62 77.23 -78.65
C GLY A 878 28.43 77.76 -77.46
N TRP A 879 29.01 76.83 -76.71
CA TRP A 879 29.83 77.08 -75.52
C TRP A 879 31.07 76.19 -75.55
N ILE A 880 32.22 76.73 -75.15
CA ILE A 880 33.44 75.97 -74.89
C ILE A 880 34.05 76.52 -73.60
N ASN A 881 34.22 75.66 -72.59
CA ASN A 881 34.83 76.00 -71.30
C ASN A 881 34.26 77.30 -70.68
N ASP A 882 32.94 77.35 -70.53
CA ASP A 882 32.15 78.49 -70.04
C ASP A 882 32.09 79.74 -70.92
N LYS A 883 32.78 79.79 -72.06
CA LYS A 883 32.75 80.93 -72.99
C LYS A 883 31.85 80.71 -74.19
N ARG A 884 31.10 81.73 -74.60
CA ARG A 884 30.30 81.74 -75.84
C ARG A 884 31.23 81.57 -77.05
N SER A 885 30.97 80.52 -77.84
CA SER A 885 31.90 80.01 -78.86
C SER A 885 31.14 79.37 -80.02
N GLY A 886 31.55 79.62 -81.27
CA GLY A 886 30.82 79.16 -82.45
C GLY A 886 29.55 79.99 -82.69
N ARG A 887 28.52 79.42 -83.33
CA ARG A 887 27.28 80.16 -83.64
C ARG A 887 26.40 80.35 -82.40
N GLY A 888 25.85 81.54 -82.24
CA GLY A 888 24.89 81.83 -81.18
C GLY A 888 24.18 83.17 -81.33
N VAL A 889 23.00 83.26 -80.71
CA VAL A 889 22.18 84.47 -80.64
C VAL A 889 22.20 84.99 -79.21
N LEU A 890 22.63 86.24 -79.03
CA LEU A 890 22.42 87.02 -77.81
C LEU A 890 21.26 88.00 -78.05
N THR A 891 20.23 87.95 -77.20
CA THR A 891 19.30 89.06 -76.98
C THR A 891 19.71 89.72 -75.67
N SER A 892 20.05 91.01 -75.70
CA SER A 892 20.43 91.80 -74.52
C SER A 892 19.21 92.37 -73.81
N PHE A 893 19.31 92.65 -72.52
CA PHE A 893 18.25 93.25 -71.69
C PHE A 893 17.68 94.57 -72.26
N ASN A 894 18.51 95.33 -72.99
CA ASN A 894 18.16 96.59 -73.64
C ASN A 894 17.42 96.42 -74.98
N GLY A 895 17.13 95.18 -75.41
CA GLY A 895 16.49 94.87 -76.68
C GLY A 895 17.43 94.72 -77.88
N GLU A 896 18.74 94.96 -77.72
CA GLU A 896 19.72 94.69 -78.78
C GLU A 896 19.84 93.17 -79.04
N LYS A 897 20.06 92.78 -80.30
CA LYS A 897 20.12 91.38 -80.69
C LYS A 897 21.29 91.10 -81.63
N TYR A 898 22.24 90.28 -81.19
CA TYR A 898 23.32 89.77 -82.03
C TYR A 898 23.10 88.32 -82.42
N GLY A 899 23.00 88.03 -83.71
CA GLY A 899 23.06 86.66 -84.25
C GLY A 899 24.29 86.50 -85.13
N GLY A 900 25.25 85.65 -84.72
CA GLY A 900 26.51 85.51 -85.46
C GLY A 900 27.43 84.44 -84.87
N ASN A 901 28.71 84.52 -85.21
CA ASN A 901 29.74 83.67 -84.60
C ASN A 901 30.39 84.38 -83.40
N TRP A 902 30.85 83.57 -82.46
CA TRP A 902 31.47 83.98 -81.21
C TRP A 902 32.79 83.25 -81.03
N ALA A 903 33.77 83.92 -80.43
CA ALA A 903 35.01 83.31 -79.97
C ALA A 903 35.48 84.00 -78.70
N ASP A 904 35.77 83.23 -77.65
CA ASP A 904 36.20 83.74 -76.34
C ASP A 904 35.29 84.85 -75.79
N ASP A 905 33.98 84.61 -75.83
CA ASP A 905 32.91 85.56 -75.44
C ASP A 905 32.75 86.83 -76.29
N LYS A 906 33.53 87.00 -77.35
CA LYS A 906 33.48 88.16 -78.24
C LYS A 906 32.79 87.85 -79.57
N ARG A 907 32.09 88.83 -80.13
CA ARG A 907 31.55 88.77 -81.50
C ARG A 907 32.71 88.68 -82.50
N ASN A 908 32.65 87.71 -83.40
CA ASN A 908 33.75 87.36 -84.29
C ASN A 908 33.23 86.73 -85.61
N GLY A 909 34.02 86.73 -86.67
CA GLY A 909 33.59 86.25 -87.98
C GLY A 909 32.36 87.01 -88.52
N SER A 910 31.45 86.34 -89.22
CA SER A 910 30.22 86.97 -89.70
C SER A 910 29.13 87.07 -88.62
N GLY A 911 28.35 88.15 -88.62
CA GLY A 911 27.17 88.28 -87.76
C GLY A 911 26.37 89.57 -87.95
N THR A 912 25.10 89.51 -87.55
CA THR A 912 24.16 90.64 -87.55
C THR A 912 23.94 91.14 -86.13
N LEU A 913 24.11 92.45 -85.92
CA LEU A 913 23.66 93.18 -84.72
C LEU A 913 22.49 94.08 -85.08
N GLN A 914 21.33 93.81 -84.50
CA GLN A 914 20.21 94.74 -84.44
C GLN A 914 20.32 95.56 -83.14
N TYR A 915 20.31 96.88 -83.26
CA TYR A 915 20.36 97.81 -82.14
C TYR A 915 18.93 98.16 -81.67
N ALA A 916 18.79 98.57 -80.40
CA ALA A 916 17.51 98.89 -79.78
C ALA A 916 16.78 100.09 -80.41
N ASP A 917 17.53 100.99 -81.05
CA ASP A 917 17.01 102.16 -81.79
C ASP A 917 16.72 101.87 -83.27
N GLY A 918 16.76 100.60 -83.70
CA GLY A 918 16.47 100.19 -85.07
C GLY A 918 17.68 100.22 -86.01
N ARG A 919 18.84 100.73 -85.59
CA ARG A 919 20.08 100.55 -86.39
C ARG A 919 20.36 99.06 -86.58
N THR A 920 20.96 98.68 -87.71
CA THR A 920 21.35 97.29 -87.98
C THR A 920 22.74 97.24 -88.61
N TYR A 921 23.61 96.34 -88.15
CA TYR A 921 24.85 95.99 -88.84
C TYR A 921 24.84 94.52 -89.23
N THR A 922 25.13 94.20 -90.49
CA THR A 922 25.37 92.83 -90.96
C THR A 922 26.71 92.79 -91.68
N GLY A 923 27.69 92.07 -91.11
CA GLY A 923 29.05 92.07 -91.65
C GLY A 923 30.04 91.26 -90.85
N GLY A 924 31.32 91.56 -91.06
CA GLY A 924 32.43 90.98 -90.32
C GLY A 924 32.65 91.63 -88.95
N TRP A 925 33.10 90.82 -88.00
CA TRP A 925 33.41 91.17 -86.62
C TRP A 925 34.77 90.60 -86.23
N MET A 926 35.53 91.35 -85.44
CA MET A 926 36.76 90.88 -84.83
C MET A 926 36.90 91.51 -83.44
N ASN A 927 36.94 90.68 -82.40
CA ASN A 927 37.04 91.14 -81.00
C ASN A 927 36.02 92.24 -80.64
N ASP A 928 34.73 92.00 -80.92
CA ASP A 928 33.61 92.93 -80.70
C ASP A 928 33.61 94.24 -81.50
N ARG A 929 34.59 94.44 -82.39
CA ARG A 929 34.63 95.56 -83.33
C ARG A 929 34.14 95.12 -84.71
N LYS A 930 33.45 96.01 -85.44
CA LYS A 930 33.11 95.78 -86.86
C LYS A 930 34.42 95.78 -87.65
N SER A 931 34.63 94.77 -88.50
CA SER A 931 35.90 94.54 -89.19
C SER A 931 35.71 93.81 -90.52
N GLY A 932 36.40 94.23 -91.57
CA GLY A 932 36.17 93.73 -92.94
C GLY A 932 34.90 94.34 -93.55
N ARG A 933 34.34 93.71 -94.59
CA ARG A 933 33.14 94.26 -95.26
C ARG A 933 31.87 94.05 -94.42
N GLY A 934 30.98 95.03 -94.43
CA GLY A 934 29.66 94.92 -93.81
C GLY A 934 28.74 96.11 -94.09
N VAL A 935 27.45 95.83 -94.07
CA VAL A 935 26.38 96.81 -94.27
C VAL A 935 25.93 97.36 -92.92
N PHE A 936 25.90 98.67 -92.75
CA PHE A 936 25.26 99.36 -91.62
C PHE A 936 24.05 100.14 -92.12
N ILE A 937 22.93 100.08 -91.40
CA ILE A 937 21.67 100.75 -91.71
C ILE A 937 21.28 101.60 -90.50
N TRP A 938 20.92 102.86 -90.74
CA TRP A 938 20.42 103.79 -89.73
C TRP A 938 18.88 103.87 -89.76
N PRO A 939 18.21 104.33 -88.67
CA PRO A 939 16.75 104.24 -88.55
C PRO A 939 16.01 105.24 -89.45
N ASN A 940 16.70 106.25 -89.97
CA ASN A 940 16.21 107.20 -90.95
C ASN A 940 16.22 106.66 -92.39
N GLY A 941 16.87 105.51 -92.65
CA GLY A 941 17.03 104.93 -93.97
C GLY A 941 18.40 105.14 -94.62
N ASP A 942 19.32 105.90 -94.00
CA ASP A 942 20.71 105.94 -94.46
C ASP A 942 21.32 104.53 -94.36
N ASN A 943 22.22 104.17 -95.29
CA ASN A 943 23.00 102.93 -95.20
C ASN A 943 24.43 103.08 -95.72
N TYR A 944 25.32 102.22 -95.24
CA TYR A 944 26.72 102.11 -95.66
C TYR A 944 27.05 100.65 -95.95
N ASP A 945 27.35 100.30 -97.20
CA ASP A 945 28.02 99.04 -97.57
C ASP A 945 29.49 99.34 -97.91
N GLY A 946 30.40 98.84 -97.10
CA GLY A 946 31.83 99.09 -97.29
C GLY A 946 32.68 98.35 -96.28
N HIS A 947 33.97 98.70 -96.28
CA HIS A 947 34.92 98.14 -95.33
C HIS A 947 34.87 98.85 -93.97
N TRP A 948 35.17 98.09 -92.92
CA TRP A 948 35.22 98.53 -91.54
C TRP A 948 36.56 98.15 -90.93
N VAL A 949 37.13 99.05 -90.15
CA VAL A 949 38.31 98.81 -89.30
C VAL A 949 38.03 99.46 -87.95
N ASP A 950 38.20 98.71 -86.86
CA ASP A 950 37.96 99.15 -85.49
C ASP A 950 36.61 99.87 -85.27
N SER A 951 35.53 99.31 -85.82
CA SER A 951 34.17 99.87 -85.79
C SER A 951 33.98 101.23 -86.50
N LYS A 952 34.96 101.69 -87.28
CA LYS A 952 34.87 102.88 -88.13
C LYS A 952 34.74 102.49 -89.61
N MET A 953 34.04 103.31 -90.40
CA MET A 953 34.02 103.20 -91.86
C MET A 953 35.42 103.48 -92.41
N HIS A 954 35.90 102.63 -93.32
CA HIS A 954 37.32 102.59 -93.72
C HIS A 954 37.49 101.97 -95.11
N GLY A 955 38.50 102.38 -95.88
CA GLY A 955 38.74 101.83 -97.22
C GLY A 955 37.61 102.20 -98.20
N LEU A 956 37.33 101.35 -99.18
CA LEU A 956 36.25 101.60 -100.13
C LEU A 956 34.87 101.29 -99.53
N GLY A 957 33.91 102.18 -99.73
CA GLY A 957 32.53 101.99 -99.32
C GLY A 957 31.55 103.00 -99.91
N THR A 958 30.30 102.56 -100.02
CA THR A 958 29.16 103.34 -100.51
C THR A 958 28.25 103.72 -99.36
N MET A 959 28.07 105.02 -99.13
CA MET A 959 27.08 105.60 -98.23
C MET A 959 25.89 106.12 -99.04
N GLN A 960 24.71 105.52 -98.85
CA GLN A 960 23.45 106.01 -99.36
C GLN A 960 22.74 106.80 -98.24
N TYR A 961 22.24 107.98 -98.55
CA TYR A 961 21.46 108.81 -97.63
C TYR A 961 19.97 108.69 -97.94
N ALA A 962 19.12 108.84 -96.92
CA ALA A 962 17.67 108.75 -97.02
C ALA A 962 17.04 109.81 -97.94
N ASP A 963 17.74 110.92 -98.20
CA ASP A 963 17.37 111.96 -99.18
C ASP A 963 17.87 111.67 -100.60
N SER A 964 18.24 110.41 -100.88
CA SER A 964 18.72 109.90 -102.16
C SER A 964 20.07 110.44 -102.64
N ARG A 965 20.85 111.12 -101.78
CA ARG A 965 22.28 111.34 -102.03
C ARG A 965 23.04 110.02 -101.92
N ILE A 966 24.08 109.83 -102.75
CA ILE A 966 24.95 108.65 -102.71
C ILE A 966 26.40 109.10 -102.78
N TYR A 967 27.21 108.69 -101.80
CA TYR A 967 28.66 108.79 -101.86
C TYR A 967 29.29 107.40 -102.08
N THR A 968 30.12 107.25 -103.11
CA THR A 968 30.94 106.05 -103.34
C THR A 968 32.40 106.47 -103.41
N GLY A 969 33.24 105.99 -102.50
CA GLY A 969 34.64 106.42 -102.44
C GLY A 969 35.45 105.85 -101.29
N GLY A 970 36.59 106.49 -101.03
CA GLY A 970 37.46 106.18 -99.90
C GLY A 970 36.95 106.74 -98.56
N TRP A 971 37.24 105.99 -97.49
CA TRP A 971 36.91 106.33 -96.11
C TRP A 971 38.14 106.12 -95.23
N LEU A 972 38.37 107.03 -94.29
CA LEU A 972 39.42 106.90 -93.28
C LEU A 972 38.88 107.36 -91.93
N ASN A 973 39.04 106.51 -90.91
CA ASN A 973 38.62 106.81 -89.54
C ASN A 973 37.14 107.24 -89.36
N GLY A 974 36.25 106.87 -90.29
CA GLY A 974 34.82 107.21 -90.23
C GLY A 974 34.41 108.43 -91.05
N GLY A 975 35.34 109.22 -91.58
CA GLY A 975 35.07 110.30 -92.53
C GLY A 975 35.47 109.93 -93.97
N LYS A 976 34.94 110.65 -94.95
CA LYS A 976 35.32 110.51 -96.36
C LYS A 976 36.76 110.96 -96.57
N SER A 977 37.56 110.16 -97.27
CA SER A 977 39.01 110.40 -97.40
C SER A 977 39.60 109.77 -98.67
N GLY A 978 40.38 110.55 -99.41
CA GLY A 978 40.83 110.22 -100.77
C GLY A 978 39.70 110.31 -101.80
N ARG A 979 39.93 109.79 -103.00
CA ARG A 979 39.00 109.97 -104.11
C ARG A 979 37.63 109.34 -103.85
N GLY A 980 36.58 110.08 -104.20
CA GLY A 980 35.21 109.58 -104.14
C GLY A 980 34.20 110.51 -104.80
N ILE A 981 33.09 109.91 -105.22
CA ILE A 981 32.02 110.59 -105.95
C ILE A 981 30.81 110.74 -105.03
N MET A 982 30.44 111.99 -104.73
CA MET A 982 29.10 112.33 -104.22
C MET A 982 28.17 112.57 -105.41
N SER A 983 26.98 111.96 -105.40
CA SER A 983 25.88 112.22 -106.32
C SER A 983 24.64 112.68 -105.55
N TRP A 984 23.89 113.61 -106.13
CA TRP A 984 22.61 114.09 -105.60
C TRP A 984 21.44 113.61 -106.48
N SER A 985 20.22 113.73 -105.96
CA SER A 985 18.97 113.33 -106.64
C SER A 985 18.55 114.25 -107.81
N ASP A 986 19.29 115.33 -108.05
CA ASP A 986 19.13 116.27 -109.17
C ASP A 986 20.30 116.17 -110.17
N ASP A 987 20.85 114.95 -110.33
CA ASP A 987 21.96 114.56 -111.21
C ASP A 987 23.32 115.28 -111.00
N ARG A 988 23.39 116.27 -110.10
CA ARG A 988 24.65 116.90 -109.68
C ARG A 988 25.61 115.86 -109.11
N LYS A 989 26.91 116.04 -109.36
CA LYS A 989 27.99 115.18 -108.87
C LYS A 989 29.22 116.01 -108.49
N CYS A 990 29.97 115.53 -107.52
CA CYS A 990 31.36 115.92 -107.30
C CYS A 990 32.19 114.64 -107.15
N ASP A 991 32.96 114.34 -108.19
CA ASP A 991 34.14 113.45 -108.13
C ASP A 991 35.35 114.33 -107.80
N GLY A 992 36.18 113.87 -106.88
CA GLY A 992 37.33 114.62 -106.38
C GLY A 992 37.94 113.93 -105.17
N ASP A 993 39.02 114.51 -104.64
CA ASP A 993 39.64 114.03 -103.40
C ASP A 993 38.95 114.65 -102.17
N TRP A 994 38.68 113.78 -101.19
CA TRP A 994 38.05 114.16 -99.93
C TRP A 994 39.09 114.17 -98.80
N ILE A 995 39.03 115.18 -97.94
CA ILE A 995 39.86 115.29 -96.73
C ILE A 995 38.94 115.76 -95.61
N ASP A 996 38.86 114.97 -94.53
CA ASP A 996 38.04 115.23 -93.34
C ASP A 996 36.59 115.66 -93.68
N ASP A 997 35.91 114.81 -94.47
CA ASP A 997 34.55 114.99 -94.97
C ASP A 997 34.29 116.20 -95.89
N LYS A 998 35.33 116.97 -96.22
CA LYS A 998 35.27 118.06 -97.21
C LYS A 998 35.81 117.58 -98.55
N ALA A 999 35.07 117.84 -99.61
CA ALA A 999 35.53 117.62 -100.97
C ALA A 999 36.39 118.79 -101.46
N VAL A 1000 37.53 118.49 -102.07
CA VAL A 1000 38.19 119.40 -103.01
C VAL A 1000 37.63 119.07 -104.39
N CYS A 1001 36.45 119.63 -104.70
CA CYS A 1001 35.85 119.51 -106.02
C CYS A 1001 36.58 120.45 -106.99
N ASP A 1002 37.17 119.93 -108.06
CA ASP A 1002 37.59 120.76 -109.20
C ASP A 1002 36.33 121.38 -109.84
N GLY A 1003 36.30 122.70 -109.94
CA GLY A 1003 35.06 123.44 -110.13
C GLY A 1003 34.59 123.56 -111.58
N THR A 1004 33.59 122.75 -111.96
CA THR A 1004 32.62 123.02 -113.05
C THR A 1004 31.23 122.56 -112.65
#